data_AF-A0A3N4J7M1-F1
#
_entry.id   AF-A0A3N4J7M1-F1
#
_cell.length_a   1.000
_cell.length_b   1.000
_cell.length_c   1.000
_cell.angle_alpha   90.00
_cell.angle_beta   90.00
_cell.angle_gamma   90.00
#
_symmetry.space_group_name_H-M   'P 1'
#
loop_
_entity.id
_entity.type
_entity.pdbx_description
1 polymer ?
#
loop_
_entity_poly.entity_id
_entity_poly.type
_entity_poly.pdbx_seq_one_letter_code
_entity_poly.pdbx_strand_id
1 'polypeptide(L)'
;MEANLFIQQFNALAEVAAQEVRDRAGSETKISDFRVTTDKSDGSESSSSASGSDTEDEGGKDAVHVMMLSPPKKDSGSQDERWTLYIPPISSNSSTSSPLSSSSPTSTTSPSSENSPLGRTLKHLNSASVPLLVSPNLLRELLDSRMFSNVFSRGFQVRSITSASLRRRPIPQPAKVVNTVAKLSSTVPAQQNMAPPTAYKEDPSAGPMLRFQKSLPKLPVPTLQETADRYIKSLKPLLTQHELQRTKAAVAEFIREGGIGQQLQEKLLAKAQKPEVNNWLSNWWNDAAYLAYRDPVVPYVSYFYSYKDDKKRRDPVKRAAAITTSVLKFKKMVDEKTLEPEYMRKLPMCMDSYKWMFNACRIPEKPADYPVKYDHESNKHFVVARKNRFYKVLHEVDGIQLNTKELEAQFARVLELANSEKVLAVGALTSENRDTWTEVRKMMIEASPENKKALQLIESASFVVCLDDTSPVTLEERAHQYWHGDGQNRFFDKPLQFIINENGTAGFMGEHSMMDGTPTHRLNDYLNNQIFNNKIDFSAGDVRSNLPEPAPINFELNEDVVGAIDKAQQNFRDVIGLHELKVLAYLGYGKGLIKKFKCSPDAYVQMVIQLAYYKMYGKNRPTYESAATRKFQEGRTETCRTVSEESVEWCKSMMDPDVDPKACISKFRAAINAHVAYISAASEGKGVDRHLFGLKKLLPPGAEFPEIYTDPAYGYSSSWFLSTSQLSSEYFNGYGWSQVIDQGYGIAYMINENTLQFNVVSKKQGCDRMQFYLTDAANEIRELMESELETKAKL
;
A
#
# COMPACT_ATOMS: atom_id res chain seq x y z
N MET A 1 -22.06 -4.05 18.60
CA MET A 1 -20.83 -4.70 19.13
C MET A 1 -19.67 -3.72 19.17
N GLU A 2 -19.45 -2.90 18.13
CA GLU A 2 -18.36 -1.89 18.08
C GLU A 2 -18.51 -0.75 19.11
N ALA A 3 -19.74 -0.35 19.46
CA ALA A 3 -19.96 0.63 20.53
C ALA A 3 -19.46 0.16 21.91
N ASN A 4 -19.51 -1.15 22.20
CA ASN A 4 -19.00 -1.69 23.46
C ASN A 4 -17.48 -1.75 23.49
N LEU A 5 -16.83 -1.93 22.34
CA LEU A 5 -15.37 -1.89 22.22
C LEU A 5 -14.83 -0.47 22.37
N PHE A 6 -15.53 0.52 21.82
CA PHE A 6 -15.22 1.94 22.02
C PHE A 6 -15.34 2.35 23.50
N ILE A 7 -16.41 1.93 24.18
CA ILE A 7 -16.60 2.19 25.62
C ILE A 7 -15.50 1.51 26.45
N GLN A 8 -15.09 0.29 26.11
CA GLN A 8 -14.00 -0.41 26.79
C GLN A 8 -12.65 0.27 26.60
N GLN A 9 -12.34 0.74 25.38
CA GLN A 9 -11.10 1.47 25.09
C GLN A 9 -11.08 2.85 25.75
N PHE A 10 -12.22 3.54 25.78
CA PHE A 10 -12.37 4.83 26.46
C PHE A 10 -12.22 4.70 27.98
N ASN A 11 -12.81 3.66 28.59
CA ASN A 11 -12.66 3.39 30.02
C ASN A 11 -11.20 3.07 30.39
N ALA A 12 -10.48 2.32 29.54
CA ALA A 12 -9.06 2.04 29.75
C ALA A 12 -8.19 3.33 29.70
N LEU A 13 -8.49 4.25 28.77
CA LEU A 13 -7.83 5.55 28.69
C LEU A 13 -8.13 6.44 29.89
N ALA A 14 -9.38 6.42 30.38
CA ALA A 14 -9.78 7.14 31.59
C ALA A 14 -9.07 6.60 32.85
N GLU A 15 -8.87 5.28 32.94
CA GLU A 15 -8.11 4.65 34.03
C GLU A 15 -6.63 5.01 34.02
N VAL A 16 -6.00 5.09 32.85
CA VAL A 16 -4.61 5.55 32.70
C VAL A 16 -4.45 7.00 33.15
N ALA A 17 -5.37 7.88 32.75
CA ALA A 17 -5.38 9.28 33.17
C ALA A 17 -5.62 9.42 34.69
N ALA A 18 -6.53 8.62 35.25
CA ALA A 18 -6.78 8.60 36.69
C ALA A 18 -5.56 8.08 37.48
N GLN A 19 -4.83 7.10 36.95
CA GLN A 19 -3.62 6.58 37.58
C GLN A 19 -2.49 7.62 37.56
N GLU A 20 -2.31 8.35 36.47
CA GLU A 20 -1.31 9.42 36.37
C GLU A 20 -1.60 10.58 37.34
N VAL A 21 -2.89 10.88 37.59
CA VAL A 21 -3.30 11.85 38.62
C VAL A 21 -3.02 11.33 40.03
N ARG A 22 -3.27 10.05 40.32
CA ARG A 22 -2.95 9.43 41.61
C ARG A 22 -1.43 9.42 41.87
N ASP A 23 -0.64 9.12 40.85
CA ASP A 23 0.82 9.05 40.95
C ASP A 23 1.45 10.44 41.18
N ARG A 24 0.81 11.50 40.69
CA ARG A 24 1.25 12.90 40.90
C ARG A 24 0.75 13.52 42.21
N ALA A 25 -0.29 12.99 42.83
CA ALA A 25 -0.93 13.61 44.00
C ALA A 25 -0.16 13.41 45.32
N GLY A 26 0.85 12.55 45.39
CA GLY A 26 1.55 12.27 46.65
C GLY A 26 0.65 11.61 47.71
N SER A 27 1.25 11.01 48.74
CA SER A 27 0.64 9.98 49.58
C SER A 27 -0.47 10.42 50.58
N GLU A 28 -1.21 11.50 50.36
CA GLU A 28 -2.23 11.95 51.33
C GLU A 28 -3.65 12.24 50.79
N THR A 29 -3.95 12.06 49.51
CA THR A 29 -5.31 12.31 48.98
C THR A 29 -6.10 11.01 48.73
N LYS A 30 -7.11 10.73 49.56
CA LYS A 30 -8.08 9.64 49.29
C LYS A 30 -9.14 10.12 48.29
N ILE A 31 -9.08 9.61 47.06
CA ILE A 31 -10.11 9.81 46.02
C ILE A 31 -11.04 8.60 46.03
N SER A 32 -12.33 8.80 46.32
CA SER A 32 -13.36 7.75 46.22
C SER A 32 -14.31 8.00 45.04
N ASP A 33 -14.27 7.06 44.09
CA ASP A 33 -15.17 6.77 42.96
C ASP A 33 -15.34 7.77 41.80
N PHE A 34 -15.16 7.23 40.58
CA PHE A 34 -15.36 7.85 39.26
C PHE A 34 -16.63 7.25 38.64
N ARG A 35 -17.58 8.05 38.14
CA ARG A 35 -18.69 7.56 37.29
C ARG A 35 -18.97 8.49 36.12
N VAL A 36 -19.21 7.88 34.95
CA VAL A 36 -19.66 8.53 33.72
C VAL A 36 -21.15 8.24 33.55
N THR A 37 -21.99 9.27 33.40
CA THR A 37 -23.41 9.12 33.06
C THR A 37 -23.66 9.63 31.64
N THR A 38 -24.32 8.83 30.81
CA THR A 38 -24.88 9.26 29.52
C THR A 38 -26.37 9.46 29.71
N ASP A 39 -26.90 10.67 29.51
CA ASP A 39 -28.35 10.88 29.48
C ASP A 39 -28.94 10.14 28.26
N LYS A 40 -29.67 9.06 28.52
CA LYS A 40 -30.70 8.54 27.64
C LYS A 40 -32.01 8.65 28.39
N SER A 41 -32.82 9.66 28.06
CA SER A 41 -34.21 9.71 28.46
C SER A 41 -35.00 8.68 27.66
N ASP A 42 -35.47 7.63 28.33
CA ASP A 42 -36.62 6.83 27.90
C ASP A 42 -37.87 7.71 27.81
N GLY A 43 -38.78 7.41 26.87
CA GLY A 43 -40.10 8.03 26.84
C GLY A 43 -41.01 7.55 25.70
N SER A 44 -41.85 6.56 25.99
CA SER A 44 -43.06 6.23 25.24
C SER A 44 -44.25 7.10 25.65
N GLU A 45 -45.04 7.52 24.64
CA GLU A 45 -46.46 7.94 24.63
C GLU A 45 -46.99 9.20 25.38
N SER A 46 -47.67 10.03 24.56
CA SER A 46 -48.97 10.72 24.78
C SER A 46 -49.03 12.26 24.89
N SER A 47 -49.67 12.84 23.87
CA SER A 47 -50.63 13.97 23.81
C SER A 47 -50.36 15.38 24.38
N SER A 48 -50.61 16.35 23.48
CA SER A 48 -51.38 17.61 23.63
C SER A 48 -50.66 18.95 23.89
N SER A 49 -50.74 19.79 22.83
CA SER A 49 -51.11 21.22 22.78
C SER A 49 -50.40 22.30 23.59
N ALA A 50 -49.97 23.31 22.81
CA ALA A 50 -50.14 24.77 22.98
C ALA A 50 -49.00 25.62 23.58
N SER A 51 -48.45 26.44 22.66
CA SER A 51 -48.17 27.88 22.74
C SER A 51 -47.15 28.44 23.75
N GLY A 52 -46.16 29.15 23.20
CA GLY A 52 -45.86 30.52 23.63
C GLY A 52 -44.42 30.87 23.99
N SER A 53 -43.84 31.76 23.18
CA SER A 53 -42.87 32.83 23.50
C SER A 53 -41.39 32.50 23.82
N ASP A 54 -40.56 33.05 22.92
CA ASP A 54 -39.40 33.93 23.17
C ASP A 54 -37.95 33.39 23.22
N THR A 55 -37.16 34.01 22.33
CA THR A 55 -35.73 34.39 22.37
C THR A 55 -34.62 33.34 22.13
N GLU A 56 -33.81 33.67 21.12
CA GLU A 56 -32.37 33.41 20.86
C GLU A 56 -31.66 32.26 21.60
N ASP A 57 -31.01 31.33 20.88
CA ASP A 57 -29.57 31.08 21.11
C ASP A 57 -28.88 30.22 20.04
N GLU A 58 -27.57 30.42 19.96
CA GLU A 58 -26.59 29.73 19.11
C GLU A 58 -26.30 28.26 19.50
N GLY A 59 -25.89 27.47 18.51
CA GLY A 59 -24.77 26.50 18.62
C GLY A 59 -24.80 25.40 19.70
N GLY A 60 -25.42 24.25 19.41
CA GLY A 60 -25.18 23.00 20.14
C GLY A 60 -23.99 22.21 19.60
N LYS A 61 -22.84 22.29 20.28
CA LYS A 61 -21.71 21.34 20.15
C LYS A 61 -21.84 20.29 21.26
N ASP A 62 -21.68 19.02 20.90
CA ASP A 62 -21.62 17.91 21.86
C ASP A 62 -20.50 18.12 22.89
N ALA A 63 -20.85 18.32 24.16
CA ALA A 63 -19.92 18.36 25.29
C ALA A 63 -20.20 17.19 26.24
N VAL A 64 -19.14 16.51 26.68
CA VAL A 64 -19.20 15.46 27.72
C VAL A 64 -19.03 16.13 29.09
N HIS A 65 -20.00 15.97 29.99
CA HIS A 65 -19.91 16.46 31.37
C HIS A 65 -19.40 15.37 32.33
N VAL A 66 -18.45 15.71 33.20
CA VAL A 66 -17.98 14.84 34.29
C VAL A 66 -18.35 15.47 35.63
N MET A 67 -19.07 14.74 36.48
CA MET A 67 -19.53 15.19 37.80
C MET A 67 -18.75 14.45 38.89
N MET A 68 -18.19 15.18 39.86
CA MET A 68 -17.60 14.59 41.08
C MET A 68 -18.58 14.80 42.25
N LEU A 69 -18.92 13.73 42.96
CA LEU A 69 -19.77 13.76 44.15
C LEU A 69 -19.00 13.18 45.35
N SER A 70 -18.92 13.94 46.44
CA SER A 70 -18.41 13.45 47.74
C SER A 70 -19.57 12.96 48.62
N PRO A 71 -19.40 11.89 49.45
CA PRO A 71 -20.41 11.48 50.43
C PRO A 71 -20.34 12.34 51.72
N PRO A 72 -21.40 12.38 52.55
CA PRO A 72 -21.53 13.35 53.62
C PRO A 72 -20.94 12.84 54.95
N LYS A 73 -20.16 13.67 55.66
CA LYS A 73 -20.51 14.15 57.02
C LYS A 73 -19.41 14.95 57.74
N LYS A 74 -19.92 16.04 58.33
CA LYS A 74 -19.67 16.63 59.66
C LYS A 74 -18.30 17.25 59.99
N ASP A 75 -18.40 18.57 60.14
CA ASP A 75 -17.68 19.42 61.09
C ASP A 75 -16.18 19.64 60.85
N SER A 76 -15.89 20.57 59.96
CA SER A 76 -15.12 21.82 60.20
C SER A 76 -14.41 22.25 58.91
N GLY A 77 -14.46 23.55 58.62
CA GLY A 77 -14.38 24.11 57.27
C GLY A 77 -13.10 23.85 56.47
N SER A 78 -13.28 23.33 55.27
CA SER A 78 -12.38 23.51 54.12
C SER A 78 -13.23 23.60 52.84
N GLN A 79 -12.81 24.42 51.86
CA GLN A 79 -13.54 24.66 50.62
C GLN A 79 -13.43 23.47 49.66
N ASP A 80 -14.55 23.02 49.07
CA ASP A 80 -14.57 22.01 48.00
C ASP A 80 -14.04 22.59 46.68
N GLU A 81 -12.93 22.06 46.15
CA GLU A 81 -12.44 22.40 44.81
C GLU A 81 -13.11 21.55 43.73
N ARG A 82 -13.73 22.20 42.74
CA ARG A 82 -14.38 21.57 41.58
C ARG A 82 -13.43 21.61 40.39
N TRP A 83 -13.13 20.46 39.78
CA TRP A 83 -12.28 20.36 38.60
C TRP A 83 -13.12 20.05 37.36
N THR A 84 -12.90 20.79 36.26
CA THR A 84 -13.55 20.57 34.96
C THR A 84 -12.47 20.37 33.91
N LEU A 85 -12.52 19.25 33.19
CA LEU A 85 -11.62 18.98 32.06
C LEU A 85 -12.24 19.56 30.78
N TYR A 86 -11.56 20.52 30.15
CA TYR A 86 -11.97 21.12 28.88
C TYR A 86 -11.07 20.62 27.76
N ILE A 87 -11.65 20.05 26.70
CA ILE A 87 -10.93 19.66 25.48
C ILE A 87 -11.37 20.63 24.36
N PRO A 88 -10.52 21.56 23.90
CA PRO A 88 -10.91 22.52 22.86
C PRO A 88 -10.95 21.85 21.47
N PRO A 89 -11.90 22.23 20.59
CA PRO A 89 -11.87 21.85 19.19
C PRO A 89 -10.76 22.60 18.45
N ILE A 90 -9.96 21.90 17.66
CA ILE A 90 -8.91 22.49 16.82
C ILE A 90 -9.56 23.17 15.61
N SER A 91 -9.55 24.51 15.55
CA SER A 91 -9.97 25.28 14.39
C SER A 91 -8.78 25.69 13.51
N SER A 92 -9.02 25.63 12.21
CA SER A 92 -8.15 26.05 11.11
C SER A 92 -8.16 27.57 10.94
N ASN A 93 -7.00 28.18 10.68
CA ASN A 93 -6.91 29.51 10.08
C ASN A 93 -5.84 29.50 8.97
N SER A 94 -6.32 29.69 7.73
CA SER A 94 -5.59 30.27 6.60
C SER A 94 -5.98 31.76 6.56
N SER A 95 -5.23 32.75 6.10
CA SER A 95 -4.20 32.85 5.07
C SER A 95 -3.48 34.23 5.19
N THR A 96 -2.26 34.35 4.64
CA THR A 96 -1.84 35.44 3.73
C THR A 96 -0.35 35.29 3.39
N SER A 97 -0.05 34.86 2.17
CA SER A 97 1.21 35.20 1.50
C SER A 97 0.91 35.41 0.02
N SER A 98 1.40 36.51 -0.55
CA SER A 98 1.31 36.88 -1.96
C SER A 98 2.71 37.24 -2.46
N PRO A 99 2.96 37.14 -3.78
CA PRO A 99 4.27 36.76 -4.31
C PRO A 99 5.19 37.95 -4.62
N LEU A 100 6.49 37.68 -4.57
CA LEU A 100 7.56 38.55 -5.08
C LEU A 100 7.80 38.28 -6.57
N SER A 101 7.69 39.34 -7.40
CA SER A 101 8.32 39.42 -8.72
C SER A 101 9.08 40.75 -8.84
N SER A 102 10.11 40.72 -9.69
CA SER A 102 11.23 41.65 -9.78
C SER A 102 10.97 42.96 -10.54
N SER A 103 11.61 44.02 -10.04
CA SER A 103 11.97 45.35 -10.58
C SER A 103 11.94 45.64 -12.09
N SER A 104 11.43 46.83 -12.47
CA SER A 104 12.19 48.00 -13.01
C SER A 104 11.28 49.25 -13.21
N PRO A 105 11.83 50.49 -13.27
CA PRO A 105 11.21 51.68 -12.63
C PRO A 105 10.78 52.80 -13.59
N THR A 106 9.94 53.74 -13.12
CA THR A 106 10.09 55.20 -13.37
C THR A 106 9.16 56.08 -12.50
N SER A 107 9.76 57.16 -12.00
CA SER A 107 9.28 58.55 -11.81
C SER A 107 8.32 58.94 -10.66
N THR A 108 8.89 59.77 -9.74
CA THR A 108 8.40 61.08 -9.20
C THR A 108 7.04 61.11 -8.47
N THR A 109 6.80 61.73 -7.30
CA THR A 109 7.42 62.83 -6.52
C THR A 109 6.62 62.99 -5.21
N SER A 110 7.32 63.05 -4.05
CA SER A 110 7.16 64.02 -2.91
C SER A 110 5.81 64.25 -2.17
N PRO A 111 5.78 64.82 -0.94
CA PRO A 111 5.15 64.19 0.24
C PRO A 111 4.23 65.10 1.10
N SER A 112 3.57 64.54 2.12
CA SER A 112 3.05 65.24 3.32
C SER A 112 2.44 64.20 4.28
N SER A 113 3.02 63.84 5.44
CA SER A 113 3.19 64.57 6.72
C SER A 113 1.99 64.45 7.67
N GLU A 114 2.32 64.26 8.96
CA GLU A 114 1.49 64.41 10.17
C GLU A 114 0.55 63.26 10.57
N ASN A 115 0.21 63.04 11.84
CA ASN A 115 0.87 63.08 13.15
C ASN A 115 -0.14 62.37 14.10
N SER A 116 0.35 61.70 15.17
CA SER A 116 -0.41 61.12 16.31
C SER A 116 -1.23 62.20 17.11
N PRO A 117 -1.91 61.95 18.27
CA PRO A 117 -1.93 60.77 19.17
C PRO A 117 -3.24 60.45 19.99
N LEU A 118 -3.18 59.30 20.68
CA LEU A 118 -3.70 58.91 22.01
C LEU A 118 -4.92 59.61 22.70
N GLY A 119 -5.80 58.77 23.27
CA GLY A 119 -6.70 59.09 24.38
C GLY A 119 -7.30 57.85 25.08
N ARG A 120 -7.06 57.73 26.40
CA ARG A 120 -7.36 56.62 27.36
C ARG A 120 -8.87 56.38 27.60
N THR A 121 -9.34 55.23 28.15
CA THR A 121 -9.53 54.99 29.62
C THR A 121 -9.96 53.54 29.96
N LEU A 122 -9.43 53.01 31.07
CA LEU A 122 -9.63 51.69 31.72
C LEU A 122 -10.87 51.58 32.65
N LYS A 123 -11.35 50.34 32.92
CA LYS A 123 -11.66 49.71 34.24
C LYS A 123 -12.23 48.28 34.04
N HIS A 124 -11.50 47.19 34.34
CA HIS A 124 -11.30 46.45 35.62
C HIS A 124 -12.36 45.37 35.95
N LEU A 125 -11.95 44.09 35.97
CA LEU A 125 -12.10 43.14 37.10
C LEU A 125 -11.31 41.83 36.86
N ASN A 126 -10.60 41.39 37.90
CA ASN A 126 -9.75 40.20 37.99
C ASN A 126 -10.56 38.98 38.49
N SER A 127 -10.27 37.78 38.00
CA SER A 127 -10.01 36.58 38.82
C SER A 127 -9.37 35.48 37.97
N ALA A 128 -8.46 34.74 38.59
CA ALA A 128 -7.41 33.94 37.97
C ALA A 128 -7.87 32.76 37.10
N SER A 129 -7.15 32.55 35.99
CA SER A 129 -7.03 31.28 35.29
C SER A 129 -5.54 31.03 35.07
N VAL A 130 -5.01 29.95 35.65
CA VAL A 130 -3.61 29.55 35.52
C VAL A 130 -3.42 28.91 34.13
N PRO A 131 -2.57 29.45 33.25
CA PRO A 131 -2.16 28.75 32.04
C PRO A 131 -1.10 27.71 32.40
N LEU A 132 -1.27 26.47 31.92
CA LEU A 132 -0.22 25.45 31.84
C LEU A 132 0.85 25.94 30.84
N LEU A 133 1.77 26.77 31.32
CA LEU A 133 3.00 27.14 30.63
C LEU A 133 4.03 26.03 30.88
N VAL A 134 4.43 25.37 29.80
CA VAL A 134 5.68 24.60 29.72
C VAL A 134 6.84 25.58 29.99
N SER A 135 7.70 25.24 30.95
CA SER A 135 8.82 26.06 31.41
C SER A 135 9.84 26.37 30.28
N PRO A 136 10.26 27.64 30.10
CA PRO A 136 11.26 28.07 29.12
C PRO A 136 12.73 27.92 29.60
N ASN A 137 13.06 26.81 30.27
CA ASN A 137 14.42 26.55 30.79
C ASN A 137 15.15 25.34 30.17
N LEU A 138 14.64 24.74 29.08
CA LEU A 138 15.37 23.67 28.36
C LEU A 138 16.03 24.14 27.04
N LEU A 139 15.86 25.42 26.66
CA LEU A 139 16.47 26.01 25.46
C LEU A 139 17.75 26.81 25.78
N ARG A 140 18.20 26.81 27.04
CA ARG A 140 19.37 27.58 27.51
C ARG A 140 20.56 26.71 27.94
N GLU A 141 20.46 25.39 27.82
CA GLU A 141 21.58 24.44 28.04
C GLU A 141 22.13 23.80 26.75
N LEU A 142 21.67 24.22 25.56
CA LEU A 142 22.16 23.70 24.26
C LEU A 142 23.01 24.70 23.46
N LEU A 143 23.35 25.86 24.05
CA LEU A 143 24.16 26.90 23.41
C LEU A 143 25.16 27.52 24.40
N ASP A 144 26.21 26.77 24.74
CA ASP A 144 27.62 27.23 24.86
C ASP A 144 28.44 26.30 25.76
N SER A 145 29.30 25.46 25.18
CA SER A 145 30.69 25.36 25.62
C SER A 145 31.58 24.88 24.47
N ARG A 146 32.62 25.66 24.18
CA ARG A 146 33.75 25.30 23.31
C ARG A 146 34.97 25.01 24.21
N MET A 147 35.70 23.94 23.91
CA MET A 147 37.17 23.74 24.04
C MET A 147 37.49 22.31 23.56
N PHE A 148 38.50 21.95 22.75
CA PHE A 148 39.56 22.64 22.01
C PHE A 148 40.09 21.72 20.87
N SER A 149 40.70 22.37 19.86
CA SER A 149 41.50 21.98 18.66
C SER A 149 42.35 20.68 18.69
N ASN A 150 42.95 20.11 17.64
CA ASN A 150 43.37 20.50 16.27
C ASN A 150 43.90 19.20 15.58
N VAL A 151 43.98 19.15 14.24
CA VAL A 151 45.18 18.75 13.45
C VAL A 151 44.82 18.34 11.99
N PHE A 152 45.60 18.93 11.06
CA PHE A 152 45.85 18.68 9.63
C PHE A 152 44.89 19.17 8.53
N SER A 153 45.24 20.37 8.08
CA SER A 153 45.17 20.87 6.71
C SER A 153 46.09 20.11 5.73
N ARG A 154 45.55 19.80 4.54
CA ARG A 154 46.17 19.67 3.19
C ARG A 154 44.97 19.51 2.23
N GLY A 155 44.52 20.52 1.48
CA GLY A 155 45.26 21.26 0.47
C GLY A 155 45.25 20.47 -0.85
N PHE A 156 44.17 20.56 -1.64
CA PHE A 156 44.19 20.16 -3.05
C PHE A 156 43.54 21.20 -3.95
N GLN A 157 44.38 21.74 -4.83
CA GLN A 157 44.09 22.71 -5.87
C GLN A 157 43.10 22.16 -6.91
N VAL A 158 42.11 22.97 -7.25
CA VAL A 158 41.37 22.85 -8.49
C VAL A 158 42.26 23.39 -9.62
N ARG A 159 42.68 22.52 -10.54
CA ARG A 159 43.26 22.94 -11.82
C ARG A 159 42.23 22.82 -12.93
N SER A 160 41.93 23.97 -13.53
CA SER A 160 41.42 24.12 -14.89
C SER A 160 42.36 23.45 -15.89
N ILE A 161 41.81 22.64 -16.80
CA ILE A 161 42.50 22.22 -18.03
C ILE A 161 41.57 22.51 -19.21
N THR A 162 42.06 23.39 -20.06
CA THR A 162 41.53 23.80 -21.36
C THR A 162 41.63 22.70 -22.42
N SER A 163 40.74 22.81 -23.40
CA SER A 163 40.62 22.07 -24.66
C SER A 163 41.91 21.66 -25.38
N ALA A 164 41.96 20.41 -25.90
CA ALA A 164 42.58 20.11 -27.20
C ALA A 164 42.18 18.72 -27.77
N SER A 165 41.65 18.78 -29.01
CA SER A 165 41.78 17.85 -30.14
C SER A 165 41.38 16.36 -30.05
N LEU A 166 40.33 16.06 -30.81
CA LEU A 166 39.96 14.78 -31.43
C LEU A 166 41.12 14.03 -32.09
N ARG A 167 41.19 12.70 -31.87
CA ARG A 167 41.55 11.71 -32.91
C ARG A 167 40.73 10.43 -32.73
N ARG A 168 39.97 10.08 -33.77
CA ARG A 168 39.16 8.85 -33.90
C ARG A 168 40.06 7.61 -33.95
N ARG A 169 39.68 6.54 -33.25
CA ARG A 169 40.10 5.15 -33.54
C ARG A 169 38.89 4.20 -33.49
N PRO A 170 38.92 3.07 -34.23
CA PRO A 170 37.73 2.34 -34.62
C PRO A 170 37.19 1.42 -33.52
N ILE A 171 35.87 1.21 -33.55
CA ILE A 171 35.11 0.31 -32.68
C ILE A 171 35.34 -1.15 -33.13
N PRO A 172 35.75 -2.09 -32.26
CA PRO A 172 35.75 -3.52 -32.59
C PRO A 172 34.32 -4.09 -32.46
N GLN A 173 33.93 -4.93 -33.42
CA GLN A 173 32.67 -5.68 -33.39
C GLN A 173 32.62 -6.67 -32.22
N PRO A 174 31.43 -6.98 -31.65
CA PRO A 174 31.32 -7.95 -30.57
C PRO A 174 31.46 -9.39 -31.10
N ALA A 175 32.42 -10.12 -30.55
CA ALA A 175 32.58 -11.56 -30.76
C ALA A 175 31.45 -12.34 -30.08
N LYS A 176 30.97 -13.39 -30.76
CA LYS A 176 30.00 -14.37 -30.25
C LYS A 176 30.57 -15.08 -29.01
N VAL A 177 29.94 -14.89 -27.85
CA VAL A 177 30.24 -15.67 -26.65
C VAL A 177 29.40 -16.94 -26.65
N VAL A 178 30.06 -18.08 -26.83
CA VAL A 178 29.52 -19.42 -26.61
C VAL A 178 29.55 -19.69 -25.10
N ASN A 179 28.39 -19.84 -24.48
CA ASN A 179 28.28 -20.22 -23.07
C ASN A 179 28.48 -21.73 -22.91
N THR A 180 29.64 -22.14 -22.41
CA THR A 180 29.84 -23.48 -21.84
C THR A 180 29.99 -23.32 -20.33
N VAL A 181 28.93 -23.64 -19.58
CA VAL A 181 28.96 -23.65 -18.11
C VAL A 181 29.38 -25.04 -17.65
N ALA A 182 30.55 -25.12 -17.00
CA ALA A 182 31.04 -26.31 -16.33
C ALA A 182 30.19 -26.61 -15.08
N LYS A 183 29.80 -27.89 -14.91
CA LYS A 183 29.08 -28.41 -13.75
C LYS A 183 30.01 -28.45 -12.53
N LEU A 184 29.61 -27.79 -11.45
CA LEU A 184 30.15 -28.05 -10.11
C LEU A 184 29.14 -28.93 -9.36
N SER A 185 29.60 -30.12 -9.00
CA SER A 185 28.89 -31.12 -8.20
C SER A 185 29.03 -30.76 -6.72
N SER A 186 27.91 -30.62 -6.01
CA SER A 186 27.87 -30.67 -4.55
C SER A 186 26.81 -31.69 -4.12
N THR A 187 27.27 -32.79 -3.57
CA THR A 187 26.48 -33.90 -3.02
C THR A 187 25.75 -33.46 -1.75
N VAL A 188 24.42 -33.47 -1.79
CA VAL A 188 23.51 -33.40 -0.64
C VAL A 188 22.75 -34.73 -0.57
N PRO A 189 22.49 -35.33 0.62
CA PRO A 189 21.84 -36.64 0.71
C PRO A 189 20.42 -36.58 0.16
N ALA A 190 20.05 -37.63 -0.57
CA ALA A 190 18.76 -37.76 -1.24
C ALA A 190 17.59 -37.67 -0.23
N GLN A 191 16.83 -36.58 -0.31
CA GLN A 191 15.45 -36.57 0.18
C GLN A 191 14.64 -37.55 -0.68
N GLN A 192 13.83 -38.37 -0.01
CA GLN A 192 12.92 -39.33 -0.64
C GLN A 192 12.15 -38.66 -1.79
N ASN A 193 12.38 -39.17 -3.00
CA ASN A 193 11.71 -38.74 -4.22
C ASN A 193 10.19 -38.89 -4.06
N MET A 194 9.50 -37.80 -3.78
CA MET A 194 8.14 -37.65 -4.28
C MET A 194 8.20 -37.76 -5.80
N ALA A 195 7.30 -38.56 -6.39
CA ALA A 195 7.20 -38.73 -7.83
C ALA A 195 7.26 -37.38 -8.58
N PRO A 196 7.91 -37.31 -9.76
CA PRO A 196 7.94 -36.07 -10.53
C PRO A 196 6.50 -35.64 -10.82
N PRO A 197 6.11 -34.38 -10.52
CA PRO A 197 4.75 -33.95 -10.72
C PRO A 197 4.41 -34.06 -12.20
N THR A 198 3.22 -34.60 -12.47
CA THR A 198 2.50 -34.70 -13.74
C THR A 198 3.17 -33.93 -14.88
N ALA A 199 3.56 -34.62 -15.95
CA ALA A 199 4.00 -33.96 -17.18
C ALA A 199 2.90 -32.97 -17.62
N TYR A 200 3.19 -31.67 -17.55
CA TYR A 200 2.26 -30.63 -17.97
C TYR A 200 1.86 -30.91 -19.42
N LYS A 201 0.56 -31.11 -19.64
CA LYS A 201 0.00 -31.38 -20.96
C LYS A 201 -0.51 -30.08 -21.56
N GLU A 202 -0.07 -29.78 -22.77
CA GLU A 202 -0.63 -28.68 -23.56
C GLU A 202 -2.03 -29.04 -24.06
N ASP A 203 -2.96 -28.12 -23.88
CA ASP A 203 -4.27 -28.09 -24.53
C ASP A 203 -4.25 -27.06 -25.67
N PRO A 204 -4.00 -27.49 -26.92
CA PRO A 204 -3.94 -26.56 -28.05
C PRO A 204 -5.29 -25.86 -28.31
N SER A 205 -6.41 -26.41 -27.84
CA SER A 205 -7.73 -25.80 -28.01
C SER A 205 -7.95 -24.56 -27.11
N ALA A 206 -7.15 -24.39 -26.06
CA ALA A 206 -7.26 -23.27 -25.14
C ALA A 206 -6.57 -21.98 -25.66
N GLY A 207 -5.80 -22.09 -26.75
CA GLY A 207 -4.93 -21.02 -27.26
C GLY A 207 -3.56 -21.00 -26.56
N PRO A 208 -2.52 -20.43 -27.20
CA PRO A 208 -1.14 -20.44 -26.69
C PRO A 208 -0.99 -19.99 -25.23
N MET A 209 -1.74 -18.97 -24.81
CA MET A 209 -1.68 -18.39 -23.46
C MET A 209 -2.21 -19.32 -22.37
N LEU A 210 -3.23 -20.11 -22.69
CA LEU A 210 -3.95 -20.93 -21.72
C LEU A 210 -3.63 -22.42 -21.85
N ARG A 211 -2.66 -22.78 -22.70
CA ARG A 211 -2.35 -24.17 -23.06
C ARG A 211 -2.03 -25.08 -21.87
N PHE A 212 -1.52 -24.55 -20.75
CA PHE A 212 -1.23 -25.36 -19.56
C PHE A 212 -2.35 -25.36 -18.50
N GLN A 213 -3.38 -24.54 -18.65
CA GLN A 213 -4.31 -24.24 -17.53
C GLN A 213 -5.00 -25.47 -16.97
N LYS A 214 -5.48 -26.37 -17.84
CA LYS A 214 -6.16 -27.62 -17.42
C LYS A 214 -5.20 -28.63 -16.80
N SER A 215 -3.90 -28.58 -17.11
CA SER A 215 -2.90 -29.53 -16.63
C SER A 215 -2.10 -29.03 -15.43
N LEU A 216 -2.26 -27.75 -15.05
CA LEU A 216 -1.73 -27.26 -13.78
C LEU A 216 -2.34 -28.07 -12.62
N PRO A 217 -1.56 -28.35 -11.55
CA PRO A 217 -2.10 -29.00 -10.36
C PRO A 217 -3.14 -28.10 -9.67
N LYS A 218 -4.13 -28.69 -9.03
CA LYS A 218 -5.01 -27.98 -8.09
C LYS A 218 -4.22 -27.55 -6.84
N LEU A 219 -4.62 -26.46 -6.19
CA LEU A 219 -4.01 -26.03 -4.93
C LEU A 219 -4.18 -27.15 -3.88
N PRO A 220 -3.10 -27.65 -3.25
CA PRO A 220 -3.20 -28.70 -2.26
C PRO A 220 -3.91 -28.20 -1.00
N VAL A 221 -4.44 -29.15 -0.23
CA VAL A 221 -4.84 -28.93 1.16
C VAL A 221 -3.74 -29.55 2.02
N PRO A 222 -2.97 -28.76 2.80
CA PRO A 222 -1.97 -29.31 3.72
C PRO A 222 -2.61 -30.24 4.73
N THR A 223 -1.82 -31.12 5.35
CA THR A 223 -2.34 -31.87 6.50
C THR A 223 -2.51 -30.94 7.71
N LEU A 224 -3.43 -31.31 8.62
CA LEU A 224 -3.59 -30.58 9.88
C LEU A 224 -2.29 -30.55 10.69
N GLN A 225 -1.60 -31.69 10.78
CA GLN A 225 -0.34 -31.80 11.52
C GLN A 225 0.74 -30.88 10.94
N GLU A 226 0.96 -30.91 9.61
CA GLU A 226 1.93 -30.01 8.97
C GLU A 226 1.62 -28.53 9.24
N THR A 227 0.34 -28.18 9.32
CA THR A 227 -0.12 -26.80 9.57
C THR A 227 0.09 -26.42 11.04
N ALA A 228 -0.27 -27.30 11.96
CA ALA A 228 -0.09 -27.13 13.40
C ALA A 228 1.39 -26.97 13.76
N ASP A 229 2.26 -27.86 13.27
CA ASP A 229 3.70 -27.81 13.54
C ASP A 229 4.31 -26.49 13.05
N ARG A 230 3.93 -26.07 11.83
CA ARG A 230 4.44 -24.83 11.23
C ARG A 230 3.88 -23.59 11.93
N TYR A 231 2.62 -23.61 12.33
CA TYR A 231 1.99 -22.53 13.11
C TYR A 231 2.73 -22.36 14.43
N ILE A 232 2.85 -23.42 15.24
CA ILE A 232 3.59 -23.39 16.52
C ILE A 232 5.05 -22.93 16.29
N LYS A 233 5.75 -23.45 15.28
CA LYS A 233 7.11 -23.01 14.97
C LYS A 233 7.17 -21.50 14.70
N SER A 234 6.23 -20.95 13.92
CA SER A 234 6.20 -19.52 13.59
C SER A 234 5.82 -18.62 14.77
N LEU A 235 5.22 -19.17 15.83
CA LEU A 235 4.82 -18.42 17.02
C LEU A 235 5.90 -18.36 18.10
N LYS A 236 6.78 -19.36 18.18
CA LYS A 236 7.86 -19.39 19.17
C LYS A 236 8.68 -18.09 19.29
N PRO A 237 9.12 -17.43 18.20
CA PRO A 237 9.88 -16.18 18.32
C PRO A 237 9.03 -14.97 18.75
N LEU A 238 7.70 -15.10 18.77
CA LEU A 238 6.76 -14.00 18.97
C LEU A 238 6.08 -14.03 20.35
N LEU A 239 6.11 -15.17 21.05
CA LEU A 239 5.36 -15.41 22.27
C LEU A 239 6.28 -15.67 23.46
N THR A 240 5.79 -15.33 24.66
CA THR A 240 6.37 -15.83 25.89
C THR A 240 6.16 -17.34 26.04
N GLN A 241 6.91 -17.97 26.93
CA GLN A 241 6.76 -19.42 27.19
C GLN A 241 5.34 -19.77 27.65
N HIS A 242 4.72 -18.95 28.50
CA HIS A 242 3.37 -19.19 29.00
C HIS A 242 2.32 -19.11 27.88
N GLU A 243 2.37 -18.06 27.06
CA GLU A 243 1.48 -17.90 25.89
C GLU A 243 1.65 -19.06 24.91
N LEU A 244 2.89 -19.46 24.61
CA LEU A 244 3.16 -20.58 23.73
C LEU A 244 2.59 -21.90 24.24
N GLN A 245 2.64 -22.17 25.55
CA GLN A 245 2.05 -23.39 26.11
C GLN A 245 0.53 -23.39 26.00
N ARG A 246 -0.12 -22.25 26.26
CA ARG A 246 -1.57 -22.09 26.02
C ARG A 246 -1.90 -22.37 24.56
N THR A 247 -1.17 -21.78 23.62
CA THR A 247 -1.41 -22.00 22.19
C THR A 247 -1.17 -23.45 21.78
N LYS A 248 -0.14 -24.12 22.31
CA LYS A 248 0.09 -25.55 22.08
C LYS A 248 -1.08 -26.40 22.55
N ALA A 249 -1.69 -26.08 23.70
CA ALA A 249 -2.88 -26.79 24.19
C ALA A 249 -4.08 -26.59 23.25
N ALA A 250 -4.36 -25.34 22.85
CA ALA A 250 -5.44 -25.03 21.91
C ALA A 250 -5.25 -25.70 20.53
N VAL A 251 -4.01 -25.73 20.03
CA VAL A 251 -3.66 -26.41 18.78
C VAL A 251 -3.79 -27.92 18.93
N ALA A 252 -3.34 -28.50 20.04
CA ALA A 252 -3.45 -29.94 20.29
C ALA A 252 -4.91 -30.40 20.36
N GLU A 253 -5.79 -29.64 21.02
CA GLU A 253 -7.23 -29.96 21.02
C GLU A 253 -7.84 -29.79 19.62
N PHE A 254 -7.45 -28.75 18.87
CA PHE A 254 -7.95 -28.53 17.52
C PHE A 254 -7.62 -29.69 16.57
N ILE A 255 -6.41 -30.25 16.67
CA ILE A 255 -5.96 -31.36 15.80
C ILE A 255 -6.18 -32.75 16.40
N ARG A 256 -6.79 -32.85 17.59
CA ARG A 256 -7.05 -34.13 18.26
C ARG A 256 -7.90 -35.04 17.36
N GLU A 257 -7.65 -36.34 17.43
CA GLU A 257 -8.44 -37.35 16.73
C GLU A 257 -9.93 -37.24 17.12
N GLY A 258 -10.80 -37.20 16.11
CA GLY A 258 -12.24 -36.97 16.24
C GLY A 258 -12.65 -35.53 16.58
N GLY A 259 -11.68 -34.62 16.77
CA GLY A 259 -11.90 -33.21 17.10
C GLY A 259 -12.43 -32.38 15.92
N ILE A 260 -12.81 -31.14 16.21
CA ILE A 260 -13.40 -30.23 15.22
C ILE A 260 -12.46 -29.93 14.04
N GLY A 261 -11.14 -29.81 14.27
CA GLY A 261 -10.19 -29.56 13.19
C GLY A 261 -10.18 -30.71 12.18
N GLN A 262 -10.22 -31.97 12.62
CA GLN A 262 -10.32 -33.13 11.74
C GLN A 262 -11.60 -33.10 10.88
N GLN A 263 -12.74 -32.78 11.49
CA GLN A 263 -14.01 -32.67 10.76
C GLN A 263 -13.97 -31.56 9.70
N LEU A 264 -13.35 -30.40 10.01
CA LEU A 264 -13.17 -29.31 9.06
C LEU A 264 -12.19 -29.69 7.94
N GLN A 265 -11.12 -30.42 8.27
CA GLN A 265 -10.16 -30.95 7.30
C GLN A 265 -10.83 -31.89 6.29
N GLU A 266 -11.64 -32.83 6.77
CA GLU A 266 -12.39 -33.76 5.92
C GLU A 266 -13.34 -33.01 4.97
N LYS A 267 -14.05 -32.00 5.47
CA LYS A 267 -14.90 -31.12 4.65
C LYS A 267 -14.09 -30.36 3.60
N LEU A 268 -12.91 -29.84 3.96
CA LEU A 268 -12.06 -29.10 3.04
C LEU A 268 -11.50 -30.00 1.94
N LEU A 269 -11.03 -31.20 2.30
CA LEU A 269 -10.57 -32.22 1.36
C LEU A 269 -11.69 -32.64 0.41
N ALA A 270 -12.90 -32.92 0.94
CA ALA A 270 -14.05 -33.24 0.12
C ALA A 270 -14.41 -32.11 -0.86
N LYS A 271 -14.34 -30.83 -0.42
CA LYS A 271 -14.51 -29.66 -1.29
C LYS A 271 -13.43 -29.60 -2.37
N ALA A 272 -12.16 -29.79 -2.03
CA ALA A 272 -11.05 -29.71 -2.97
C ALA A 272 -11.06 -30.83 -4.03
N GLN A 273 -11.61 -31.99 -3.69
CA GLN A 273 -11.75 -33.14 -4.59
C GLN A 273 -12.89 -33.02 -5.59
N LYS A 274 -13.85 -32.10 -5.38
CA LYS A 274 -14.98 -31.94 -6.30
C LYS A 274 -14.49 -31.56 -7.72
N PRO A 275 -15.01 -32.19 -8.80
CA PRO A 275 -14.55 -31.94 -10.16
C PRO A 275 -14.62 -30.46 -10.56
N GLU A 276 -15.69 -29.76 -10.18
CA GLU A 276 -15.96 -28.36 -10.49
C GLU A 276 -15.09 -27.35 -9.72
N VAL A 277 -14.37 -27.80 -8.67
CA VAL A 277 -13.51 -26.94 -7.87
C VAL A 277 -12.09 -26.99 -8.40
N ASN A 278 -11.67 -25.98 -9.15
CA ASN A 278 -10.27 -25.84 -9.62
C ASN A 278 -9.33 -25.47 -8.47
N ASN A 279 -9.83 -24.66 -7.54
CA ASN A 279 -9.10 -24.17 -6.38
C ASN A 279 -10.06 -24.01 -5.20
N TRP A 280 -9.74 -24.63 -4.06
CA TRP A 280 -10.63 -24.61 -2.89
C TRP A 280 -10.69 -23.23 -2.21
N LEU A 281 -9.70 -22.37 -2.45
CA LEU A 281 -9.48 -21.10 -1.76
C LEU A 281 -9.94 -19.86 -2.58
N SER A 282 -9.81 -19.90 -3.91
CA SER A 282 -9.86 -18.71 -4.79
C SER A 282 -11.05 -17.78 -4.50
N ASN A 283 -12.27 -18.31 -4.52
CA ASN A 283 -13.48 -17.53 -4.27
C ASN A 283 -13.54 -16.96 -2.84
N TRP A 284 -13.19 -17.75 -1.82
CA TRP A 284 -13.19 -17.27 -0.43
C TRP A 284 -12.15 -16.17 -0.21
N TRP A 285 -11.00 -16.26 -0.87
CA TRP A 285 -9.95 -15.27 -0.75
C TRP A 285 -10.29 -13.98 -1.47
N ASN A 286 -10.80 -14.05 -2.71
CA ASN A 286 -11.24 -12.88 -3.47
C ASN A 286 -12.32 -12.10 -2.70
N ASP A 287 -13.28 -12.84 -2.12
CA ASP A 287 -14.34 -12.28 -1.29
C ASP A 287 -13.78 -11.62 -0.02
N ALA A 288 -13.18 -12.42 0.87
CA ALA A 288 -12.83 -11.96 2.21
C ALA A 288 -11.69 -10.93 2.25
N ALA A 289 -10.71 -11.03 1.36
CA ALA A 289 -9.55 -10.14 1.37
C ALA A 289 -9.79 -8.82 0.61
N TYR A 290 -10.79 -8.77 -0.28
CA TYR A 290 -10.95 -7.63 -1.19
C TYR A 290 -12.40 -7.19 -1.41
N LEU A 291 -13.28 -8.06 -1.89
CA LEU A 291 -14.62 -7.65 -2.34
C LEU A 291 -15.55 -7.32 -1.16
N ALA A 292 -15.47 -8.09 -0.07
CA ALA A 292 -16.19 -7.83 1.17
C ALA A 292 -15.49 -6.81 2.08
N TYR A 293 -14.26 -6.39 1.75
CA TYR A 293 -13.56 -5.35 2.49
C TYR A 293 -14.14 -3.97 2.15
N ARG A 294 -14.65 -3.27 3.16
CA ARG A 294 -15.49 -2.07 2.99
C ARG A 294 -14.74 -0.74 3.10
N ASP A 295 -13.49 -0.75 3.53
CA ASP A 295 -12.67 0.47 3.48
C ASP A 295 -12.39 0.87 2.01
N PRO A 296 -12.06 2.15 1.76
CA PRO A 296 -11.69 2.63 0.44
C PRO A 296 -10.69 1.75 -0.30
N VAL A 297 -10.89 1.57 -1.61
CA VAL A 297 -9.91 0.88 -2.47
C VAL A 297 -8.56 1.60 -2.44
N VAL A 298 -8.57 2.93 -2.51
CA VAL A 298 -7.37 3.75 -2.30
C VAL A 298 -7.43 4.34 -0.89
N PRO A 299 -6.38 4.20 -0.06
CA PRO A 299 -5.09 3.57 -0.33
C PRO A 299 -5.01 2.05 -0.04
N TYR A 300 -6.05 1.43 0.52
CA TYR A 300 -5.89 0.16 1.25
C TYR A 300 -5.82 -1.12 0.38
N VAL A 301 -6.43 -1.11 -0.81
CA VAL A 301 -6.44 -2.24 -1.75
C VAL A 301 -5.56 -1.96 -2.98
N SER A 302 -5.52 -0.71 -3.43
CA SER A 302 -4.76 -0.27 -4.59
C SER A 302 -3.24 -0.30 -4.39
N TYR A 303 -2.51 -0.50 -5.48
CA TYR A 303 -1.04 -0.38 -5.53
C TYR A 303 -0.60 0.40 -6.77
N PHE A 304 0.66 0.81 -6.82
CA PHE A 304 1.19 1.58 -7.95
C PHE A 304 2.54 1.08 -8.45
N TYR A 305 2.89 1.44 -9.70
CA TYR A 305 4.25 1.37 -10.25
C TYR A 305 4.68 2.76 -10.74
N SER A 306 5.92 3.14 -10.45
CA SER A 306 6.59 4.33 -10.97
C SER A 306 7.56 3.91 -12.06
N TYR A 307 7.41 4.42 -13.28
CA TYR A 307 8.32 4.06 -14.38
C TYR A 307 9.60 4.90 -14.37
N LYS A 308 10.65 4.35 -14.96
CA LYS A 308 11.82 5.14 -15.36
C LYS A 308 11.43 6.20 -16.38
N ASP A 309 12.22 7.27 -16.39
CA ASP A 309 12.02 8.38 -17.32
C ASP A 309 12.40 7.96 -18.74
N ASP A 310 11.49 8.17 -19.68
CA ASP A 310 11.80 8.08 -21.11
C ASP A 310 12.37 9.41 -21.59
N LYS A 311 13.70 9.46 -21.66
CA LYS A 311 14.45 10.63 -22.11
C LYS A 311 14.13 11.03 -23.56
N LYS A 312 13.56 10.13 -24.38
CA LYS A 312 13.21 10.42 -25.78
C LYS A 312 11.80 10.99 -25.93
N ARG A 313 10.89 10.67 -25.00
CA ARG A 313 9.47 11.07 -25.04
C ARG A 313 9.09 11.74 -23.72
N ARG A 314 9.58 12.97 -23.56
CA ARG A 314 9.27 13.86 -22.42
C ARG A 314 7.99 14.67 -22.62
N ASP A 315 7.49 14.71 -23.84
CA ASP A 315 6.19 15.27 -24.16
C ASP A 315 5.08 14.31 -23.69
N PRO A 316 4.08 14.80 -22.92
CA PRO A 316 3.05 13.95 -22.32
C PRO A 316 2.16 13.27 -23.37
N VAL A 317 1.86 13.93 -24.49
CA VAL A 317 1.06 13.36 -25.58
C VAL A 317 1.79 12.18 -26.22
N LYS A 318 3.06 12.37 -26.59
CA LYS A 318 3.90 11.30 -27.16
C LYS A 318 4.13 10.17 -26.17
N ARG A 319 4.26 10.49 -24.88
CA ARG A 319 4.41 9.50 -23.81
C ARG A 319 3.15 8.65 -23.67
N ALA A 320 1.98 9.29 -23.62
CA ALA A 320 0.68 8.62 -23.53
C ALA A 320 0.41 7.74 -24.76
N ALA A 321 0.70 8.23 -25.96
CA ALA A 321 0.58 7.47 -27.20
C ALA A 321 1.47 6.22 -27.19
N ALA A 322 2.74 6.34 -26.80
CA ALA A 322 3.68 5.21 -26.75
C ALA A 322 3.25 4.13 -25.74
N ILE A 323 2.78 4.53 -24.56
CA ILE A 323 2.25 3.62 -23.55
C ILE A 323 1.01 2.92 -24.11
N THR A 324 0.03 3.68 -24.61
CA THR A 324 -1.24 3.16 -25.14
C THR A 324 -1.03 2.21 -26.31
N THR A 325 -0.15 2.52 -27.27
CA THR A 325 0.21 1.59 -28.36
C THR A 325 0.72 0.25 -27.83
N SER A 326 1.59 0.28 -26.82
CA SER A 326 2.17 -0.93 -26.23
C SER A 326 1.14 -1.73 -25.43
N VAL A 327 0.27 -1.05 -24.69
CA VAL A 327 -0.81 -1.66 -23.91
C VAL A 327 -1.82 -2.33 -24.84
N LEU A 328 -2.23 -1.67 -25.94
CA LEU A 328 -3.15 -2.25 -26.93
C LEU A 328 -2.56 -3.49 -27.60
N LYS A 329 -1.26 -3.49 -27.89
CA LYS A 329 -0.56 -4.68 -28.40
C LYS A 329 -0.58 -5.84 -27.40
N PHE A 330 -0.39 -5.56 -26.11
CA PHE A 330 -0.51 -6.57 -25.06
C PHE A 330 -1.95 -7.06 -24.90
N LYS A 331 -2.92 -6.15 -24.89
CA LYS A 331 -4.35 -6.44 -24.84
C LYS A 331 -4.76 -7.39 -25.96
N LYS A 332 -4.35 -7.10 -27.21
CA LYS A 332 -4.62 -7.98 -28.34
C LYS A 332 -4.13 -9.41 -28.09
N MET A 333 -2.93 -9.57 -27.54
CA MET A 333 -2.42 -10.91 -27.20
C MET A 333 -3.21 -11.60 -26.08
N VAL A 334 -3.77 -10.86 -25.13
CA VAL A 334 -4.63 -11.40 -24.06
C VAL A 334 -5.98 -11.82 -24.61
N ASP A 335 -6.65 -10.95 -25.37
CA ASP A 335 -7.97 -11.21 -25.95
C ASP A 335 -7.93 -12.40 -26.92
N GLU A 336 -6.92 -12.45 -27.81
CA GLU A 336 -6.71 -13.54 -28.76
C GLU A 336 -6.09 -14.80 -28.11
N LYS A 337 -5.79 -14.77 -26.81
CA LYS A 337 -5.13 -15.85 -26.05
C LYS A 337 -3.79 -16.28 -26.67
N THR A 338 -3.07 -15.38 -27.31
CA THR A 338 -1.77 -15.61 -27.94
C THR A 338 -0.58 -15.18 -27.07
N LEU A 339 -0.82 -14.49 -25.94
CA LEU A 339 0.23 -14.11 -24.99
C LEU A 339 0.96 -15.34 -24.46
N GLU A 340 2.28 -15.37 -24.53
CA GLU A 340 3.05 -16.53 -24.04
C GLU A 340 2.79 -16.82 -22.54
N PRO A 341 2.66 -18.07 -22.07
CA PRO A 341 2.54 -18.38 -20.65
C PRO A 341 3.73 -17.87 -19.83
N GLU A 342 3.48 -17.60 -18.55
CA GLU A 342 4.56 -17.30 -17.61
C GLU A 342 5.15 -18.57 -17.03
N TYR A 343 6.43 -18.50 -16.67
CA TYR A 343 7.17 -19.63 -16.10
C TYR A 343 7.93 -19.22 -14.85
N MET A 344 7.89 -20.08 -13.83
CA MET A 344 8.76 -19.97 -12.65
C MET A 344 9.64 -21.21 -12.58
N ARG A 345 10.97 -21.03 -12.59
CA ARG A 345 11.94 -22.14 -12.65
C ARG A 345 11.62 -23.16 -13.76
N LYS A 346 11.20 -22.67 -14.94
CA LYS A 346 10.76 -23.44 -16.12
C LYS A 346 9.44 -24.20 -16.00
N LEU A 347 8.73 -24.06 -14.88
CA LEU A 347 7.40 -24.63 -14.70
C LEU A 347 6.34 -23.59 -15.06
N PRO A 348 5.28 -23.94 -15.81
CA PRO A 348 4.25 -22.98 -16.21
C PRO A 348 3.47 -22.47 -14.99
N MET A 349 3.00 -21.23 -15.09
CA MET A 349 2.13 -20.59 -14.11
C MET A 349 0.74 -20.37 -14.68
N CYS A 350 -0.25 -20.34 -13.80
CA CYS A 350 -1.64 -20.02 -14.07
C CYS A 350 -1.76 -18.62 -14.63
N MET A 351 -2.46 -18.51 -15.76
CA MET A 351 -2.72 -17.29 -16.50
C MET A 351 -4.20 -16.83 -16.34
N ASP A 352 -4.97 -17.41 -15.42
CA ASP A 352 -6.45 -17.26 -15.41
C ASP A 352 -6.88 -15.83 -15.04
N SER A 353 -6.15 -15.20 -14.11
CA SER A 353 -6.44 -13.83 -13.66
C SER A 353 -6.34 -12.77 -14.76
N TYR A 354 -5.62 -13.03 -15.86
CA TYR A 354 -5.53 -12.10 -16.99
C TYR A 354 -6.90 -11.84 -17.64
N LYS A 355 -7.89 -12.71 -17.47
CA LYS A 355 -9.26 -12.45 -17.94
C LYS A 355 -9.86 -11.18 -17.32
N TRP A 356 -9.39 -10.77 -16.14
CA TRP A 356 -9.83 -9.56 -15.44
C TRP A 356 -8.97 -8.32 -15.76
N MET A 357 -7.97 -8.44 -16.63
CA MET A 357 -7.01 -7.36 -16.90
C MET A 357 -7.62 -6.19 -17.68
N PHE A 358 -8.36 -6.47 -18.75
CA PHE A 358 -8.99 -5.45 -19.61
C PHE A 358 -10.51 -5.56 -19.56
N ASN A 359 -11.23 -4.48 -19.90
CA ASN A 359 -12.70 -4.47 -20.00
C ASN A 359 -13.36 -5.04 -18.74
N ALA A 360 -12.80 -4.74 -17.57
CA ALA A 360 -13.32 -5.18 -16.29
C ALA A 360 -13.39 -4.00 -15.32
N CYS A 361 -14.26 -4.10 -14.32
CA CYS A 361 -14.41 -3.10 -13.27
C CYS A 361 -14.88 -3.79 -11.98
N ARG A 362 -14.46 -3.27 -10.84
CA ARG A 362 -15.09 -3.56 -9.55
C ARG A 362 -16.35 -2.71 -9.43
N ILE A 363 -17.47 -3.29 -9.02
CA ILE A 363 -18.75 -2.58 -8.83
C ILE A 363 -19.09 -2.57 -7.34
N PRO A 364 -19.38 -1.39 -6.74
CA PRO A 364 -19.71 -1.31 -5.33
C PRO A 364 -21.10 -1.89 -5.05
N GLU A 365 -21.21 -2.77 -4.06
CA GLU A 365 -22.46 -3.42 -3.66
C GLU A 365 -22.40 -3.84 -2.18
N LYS A 366 -23.55 -3.91 -1.51
CA LYS A 366 -23.69 -4.39 -0.14
C LYS A 366 -24.19 -5.84 -0.14
N PRO A 367 -23.66 -6.73 0.73
CA PRO A 367 -22.61 -6.48 1.72
C PRO A 367 -21.18 -6.60 1.14
N ALA A 368 -21.03 -6.95 -0.14
CA ALA A 368 -19.74 -7.12 -0.79
C ALA A 368 -19.82 -6.64 -2.25
N ASP A 369 -18.73 -6.04 -2.72
CA ASP A 369 -18.57 -5.65 -4.12
C ASP A 369 -18.50 -6.88 -5.03
N TYR A 370 -18.60 -6.67 -6.34
CA TYR A 370 -18.42 -7.75 -7.30
C TYR A 370 -17.66 -7.28 -8.54
N PRO A 371 -16.88 -8.16 -9.18
CA PRO A 371 -16.22 -7.85 -10.43
C PRO A 371 -17.18 -8.03 -11.61
N VAL A 372 -17.15 -7.10 -12.55
CA VAL A 372 -17.86 -7.23 -13.84
C VAL A 372 -16.83 -7.29 -14.96
N LYS A 373 -17.03 -8.25 -15.87
CA LYS A 373 -16.29 -8.36 -17.12
C LYS A 373 -17.21 -7.99 -18.27
N TYR A 374 -16.74 -7.13 -19.15
CA TYR A 374 -17.41 -6.71 -20.36
C TYR A 374 -16.76 -7.39 -21.57
N ASP A 375 -17.58 -7.67 -22.58
CA ASP A 375 -17.11 -8.25 -23.82
C ASP A 375 -16.19 -7.27 -24.57
N HIS A 376 -15.03 -7.75 -25.02
CA HIS A 376 -14.03 -6.89 -25.66
C HIS A 376 -14.36 -6.62 -27.13
N GLU A 377 -15.19 -7.44 -27.78
CA GLU A 377 -15.57 -7.24 -29.19
C GLU A 377 -16.53 -6.06 -29.33
N SER A 378 -17.46 -5.90 -28.38
CA SER A 378 -18.40 -4.79 -28.32
C SER A 378 -17.85 -3.52 -27.64
N ASN A 379 -16.76 -3.61 -26.88
CA ASN A 379 -16.19 -2.49 -26.10
C ASN A 379 -14.75 -2.13 -26.55
N LYS A 380 -14.64 -1.60 -27.77
CA LYS A 380 -13.38 -1.24 -28.44
C LYS A 380 -12.87 0.18 -28.11
N HIS A 381 -12.94 0.56 -26.85
CA HIS A 381 -12.53 1.88 -26.37
C HIS A 381 -11.70 1.80 -25.09
N PHE A 382 -10.95 2.87 -24.84
CA PHE A 382 -10.38 3.19 -23.53
C PHE A 382 -10.89 4.57 -23.10
N VAL A 383 -10.68 4.91 -21.83
CA VAL A 383 -11.07 6.21 -21.27
C VAL A 383 -9.84 7.05 -20.98
N VAL A 384 -9.92 8.34 -21.27
CA VAL A 384 -8.91 9.33 -20.90
C VAL A 384 -9.48 10.26 -19.84
N ALA A 385 -8.80 10.43 -18.72
CA ALA A 385 -9.13 11.37 -17.66
C ALA A 385 -8.18 12.57 -17.71
N ARG A 386 -8.72 13.78 -17.79
CA ARG A 386 -7.95 15.03 -17.73
C ARG A 386 -8.77 16.11 -17.04
N LYS A 387 -8.20 16.74 -16.01
CA LYS A 387 -8.86 17.80 -15.22
C LYS A 387 -10.28 17.40 -14.84
N ASN A 388 -10.42 16.20 -14.29
CA ASN A 388 -11.66 15.58 -13.82
C ASN A 388 -12.66 15.16 -14.91
N ARG A 389 -12.40 15.49 -16.18
CA ARG A 389 -13.26 15.08 -17.30
C ARG A 389 -12.81 13.75 -17.89
N PHE A 390 -13.77 12.88 -18.15
CA PHE A 390 -13.55 11.60 -18.83
C PHE A 390 -13.93 11.70 -20.31
N TYR A 391 -13.12 11.09 -21.16
CA TYR A 391 -13.33 11.01 -22.61
C TYR A 391 -13.28 9.56 -23.07
N LYS A 392 -14.27 9.14 -23.85
CA LYS A 392 -14.22 7.89 -24.59
C LYS A 392 -13.33 8.09 -25.82
N VAL A 393 -12.31 7.24 -25.95
CA VAL A 393 -11.45 7.17 -27.14
C VAL A 393 -11.52 5.76 -27.71
N LEU A 394 -11.91 5.64 -28.98
CA LEU A 394 -11.88 4.36 -29.68
C LEU A 394 -10.43 3.95 -29.90
N HIS A 395 -10.09 2.68 -29.64
CA HIS A 395 -8.79 2.15 -30.04
C HIS A 395 -8.84 1.45 -31.40
N GLU A 396 -10.01 1.37 -32.03
CA GLU A 396 -10.23 0.78 -33.35
C GLU A 396 -11.27 1.58 -34.13
N VAL A 397 -11.00 1.85 -35.41
CA VAL A 397 -11.90 2.49 -36.36
C VAL A 397 -11.90 1.64 -37.63
N ASP A 398 -13.08 1.31 -38.16
CA ASP A 398 -13.27 0.47 -39.35
C ASP A 398 -12.54 -0.89 -39.30
N GLY A 399 -12.50 -1.54 -38.14
CA GLY A 399 -11.80 -2.83 -38.00
C GLY A 399 -10.29 -2.71 -37.77
N ILE A 400 -9.74 -1.49 -37.80
CA ILE A 400 -8.29 -1.24 -37.77
C ILE A 400 -7.91 -0.46 -36.52
N GLN A 401 -7.02 -1.05 -35.70
CA GLN A 401 -6.50 -0.43 -34.49
C GLN A 401 -5.85 0.92 -34.80
N LEU A 402 -6.04 1.91 -33.93
CA LEU A 402 -5.35 3.20 -34.06
C LEU A 402 -3.83 3.01 -34.03
N ASN A 403 -3.14 3.72 -34.92
CA ASN A 403 -1.69 3.79 -34.92
C ASN A 403 -1.18 4.83 -33.89
N THR A 404 0.14 4.87 -33.67
CA THR A 404 0.73 5.74 -32.64
C THR A 404 0.48 7.23 -32.90
N LYS A 405 0.51 7.70 -34.16
CA LYS A 405 0.25 9.11 -34.49
C LYS A 405 -1.22 9.48 -34.32
N GLU A 406 -2.13 8.57 -34.61
CA GLU A 406 -3.56 8.77 -34.33
C GLU A 406 -3.81 8.88 -32.84
N LEU A 407 -3.14 8.07 -32.02
CA LEU A 407 -3.19 8.20 -30.56
C LEU A 407 -2.59 9.53 -30.09
N GLU A 408 -1.48 10.00 -30.68
CA GLU A 408 -0.95 11.35 -30.40
C GLU A 408 -1.99 12.43 -30.70
N ALA A 409 -2.65 12.37 -31.86
CA ALA A 409 -3.70 13.31 -32.23
C ALA A 409 -4.89 13.27 -31.23
N GLN A 410 -5.33 12.08 -30.83
CA GLN A 410 -6.40 11.91 -29.84
C GLN A 410 -6.03 12.51 -28.48
N PHE A 411 -4.82 12.26 -27.98
CA PHE A 411 -4.37 12.81 -26.68
C PHE A 411 -4.16 14.31 -26.73
N ALA A 412 -3.58 14.86 -27.79
CA ALA A 412 -3.48 16.31 -28.00
C ALA A 412 -4.87 16.94 -27.98
N ARG A 413 -5.83 16.30 -28.66
CA ARG A 413 -7.20 16.79 -28.71
C ARG A 413 -7.91 16.74 -27.36
N VAL A 414 -7.70 15.69 -26.56
CA VAL A 414 -8.20 15.64 -25.17
C VAL A 414 -7.63 16.79 -24.33
N LEU A 415 -6.34 17.12 -24.46
CA LEU A 415 -5.74 18.24 -23.73
C LEU A 415 -6.37 19.58 -24.12
N GLU A 416 -6.65 19.80 -25.41
CA GLU A 416 -7.36 21.00 -25.89
C GLU A 416 -8.78 21.08 -25.33
N LEU A 417 -9.56 19.99 -25.47
CA LEU A 417 -10.96 19.93 -25.04
C LEU A 417 -11.08 20.12 -23.52
N ALA A 418 -10.16 19.56 -22.73
CA ALA A 418 -10.23 19.68 -21.27
C ALA A 418 -9.87 21.07 -20.73
N ASN A 419 -9.32 21.96 -21.57
CA ASN A 419 -9.04 23.34 -21.18
C ASN A 419 -10.23 24.29 -21.41
N SER A 420 -11.28 23.86 -22.11
CA SER A 420 -12.42 24.73 -22.45
C SER A 420 -13.43 24.87 -21.30
N GLU A 421 -13.54 23.86 -20.43
CA GLU A 421 -14.56 23.82 -19.38
C GLU A 421 -14.03 23.07 -18.15
N LYS A 422 -14.28 23.63 -16.96
CA LYS A 422 -14.04 22.93 -15.69
C LYS A 422 -15.25 22.07 -15.33
N VAL A 423 -15.02 20.83 -14.91
CA VAL A 423 -16.08 19.90 -14.49
C VAL A 423 -15.85 19.41 -13.06
N LEU A 424 -16.92 18.96 -12.41
CA LEU A 424 -16.87 18.39 -11.06
C LEU A 424 -16.16 17.02 -11.05
N ALA A 425 -15.53 16.70 -9.93
CA ALA A 425 -14.68 15.53 -9.75
C ALA A 425 -15.45 14.23 -9.50
N VAL A 426 -16.27 13.77 -10.45
CA VAL A 426 -17.01 12.51 -10.33
C VAL A 426 -16.10 11.32 -10.00
N GLY A 427 -14.86 11.32 -10.49
CA GLY A 427 -13.86 10.30 -10.17
C GLY A 427 -13.56 10.15 -8.68
N ALA A 428 -13.68 11.24 -7.90
CA ALA A 428 -13.43 11.24 -6.45
C ALA A 428 -14.38 10.31 -5.68
N LEU A 429 -15.59 10.09 -6.20
CA LEU A 429 -16.56 9.18 -5.58
C LEU A 429 -16.05 7.73 -5.49
N THR A 430 -15.17 7.31 -6.40
CA THR A 430 -14.57 5.96 -6.36
C THR A 430 -13.53 5.78 -5.26
N SER A 431 -13.14 6.88 -4.58
CA SER A 431 -12.22 6.85 -3.44
C SER A 431 -12.93 6.71 -2.08
N GLU A 432 -14.26 6.72 -2.06
CA GLU A 432 -15.04 6.61 -0.84
C GLU A 432 -14.95 5.23 -0.19
N ASN A 433 -15.39 5.18 1.08
CA ASN A 433 -15.77 3.92 1.71
C ASN A 433 -16.74 3.16 0.78
N ARG A 434 -16.61 1.84 0.69
CA ARG A 434 -17.33 1.05 -0.32
C ARG A 434 -18.84 1.11 -0.13
N ASP A 435 -19.32 1.18 1.11
CA ASP A 435 -20.75 1.33 1.41
C ASP A 435 -21.26 2.72 1.05
N THR A 436 -20.49 3.77 1.34
CA THR A 436 -20.80 5.13 0.90
C THR A 436 -20.85 5.20 -0.62
N TRP A 437 -19.87 4.62 -1.30
CA TRP A 437 -19.83 4.59 -2.76
C TRP A 437 -21.00 3.82 -3.36
N THR A 438 -21.43 2.70 -2.74
CA THR A 438 -22.66 1.99 -3.16
C THR A 438 -23.88 2.91 -3.16
N GLU A 439 -24.09 3.67 -2.08
CA GLU A 439 -25.25 4.57 -1.96
C GLU A 439 -25.16 5.76 -2.93
N VAL A 440 -23.98 6.39 -3.03
CA VAL A 440 -23.80 7.53 -3.95
C VAL A 440 -23.93 7.08 -5.40
N ARG A 441 -23.43 5.90 -5.78
CA ARG A 441 -23.61 5.35 -7.13
C ARG A 441 -25.08 5.15 -7.46
N LYS A 442 -25.89 4.68 -6.49
CA LYS A 442 -27.34 4.56 -6.65
C LYS A 442 -28.00 5.92 -6.84
N MET A 443 -27.66 6.89 -5.98
CA MET A 443 -28.13 8.28 -6.08
C MET A 443 -27.80 8.91 -7.44
N MET A 444 -26.60 8.69 -7.98
CA MET A 444 -26.22 9.16 -9.33
C MET A 444 -27.14 8.57 -10.42
N ILE A 445 -27.45 7.28 -10.35
CA ILE A 445 -28.31 6.61 -11.33
C ILE A 445 -29.76 7.08 -11.23
N GLU A 446 -30.23 7.38 -10.02
CA GLU A 446 -31.57 7.92 -9.76
C GLU A 446 -31.70 9.38 -10.21
N ALA A 447 -30.63 10.17 -10.11
CA ALA A 447 -30.59 11.55 -10.60
C ALA A 447 -30.76 11.64 -12.12
N SER A 448 -30.22 10.68 -12.88
CA SER A 448 -30.46 10.58 -14.33
C SER A 448 -30.11 9.20 -14.91
N PRO A 449 -30.94 8.64 -15.81
CA PRO A 449 -30.60 7.42 -16.55
C PRO A 449 -29.36 7.56 -17.44
N GLU A 450 -28.98 8.79 -17.83
CA GLU A 450 -27.75 9.03 -18.60
C GLU A 450 -26.49 8.77 -17.76
N ASN A 451 -26.54 8.97 -16.44
CA ASN A 451 -25.42 8.64 -15.54
C ASN A 451 -25.12 7.15 -15.52
N LYS A 452 -26.14 6.29 -15.62
CA LYS A 452 -25.94 4.84 -15.74
C LYS A 452 -25.16 4.49 -17.01
N LYS A 453 -25.49 5.13 -18.13
CA LYS A 453 -24.76 4.92 -19.40
C LYS A 453 -23.34 5.46 -19.32
N ALA A 454 -23.15 6.63 -18.71
CA ALA A 454 -21.85 7.24 -18.48
C ALA A 454 -20.93 6.35 -17.62
N LEU A 455 -21.45 5.83 -16.50
CA LEU A 455 -20.75 4.85 -15.67
C LEU A 455 -20.39 3.60 -16.48
N GLN A 456 -21.35 3.00 -17.19
CA GLN A 456 -21.10 1.81 -18.00
C GLN A 456 -20.03 2.03 -19.08
N LEU A 457 -19.95 3.21 -19.69
CA LEU A 457 -18.89 3.54 -20.65
C LEU A 457 -17.50 3.51 -20.01
N ILE A 458 -17.37 3.98 -18.77
CA ILE A 458 -16.12 3.89 -18.01
C ILE A 458 -15.88 2.43 -17.59
N GLU A 459 -16.87 1.79 -16.97
CA GLU A 459 -16.79 0.42 -16.45
C GLU A 459 -16.45 -0.61 -17.55
N SER A 460 -16.91 -0.42 -18.78
CA SER A 460 -16.63 -1.32 -19.91
C SER A 460 -15.33 -1.03 -20.67
N ALA A 461 -14.72 0.13 -20.42
CA ALA A 461 -13.49 0.56 -21.08
C ALA A 461 -12.35 -0.45 -20.87
N SER A 462 -11.49 -0.59 -21.88
CA SER A 462 -10.33 -1.48 -21.86
C SER A 462 -9.41 -1.19 -20.67
N PHE A 463 -9.11 0.09 -20.45
CA PHE A 463 -8.31 0.65 -19.35
C PHE A 463 -8.55 2.17 -19.28
N VAL A 464 -7.96 2.84 -18.30
CA VAL A 464 -7.99 4.31 -18.17
C VAL A 464 -6.60 4.90 -18.36
N VAL A 465 -6.50 6.04 -19.02
CA VAL A 465 -5.30 6.87 -19.13
C VAL A 465 -5.56 8.20 -18.44
N CYS A 466 -4.82 8.52 -17.38
CA CYS A 466 -4.91 9.79 -16.67
C CYS A 466 -3.81 10.72 -17.17
N LEU A 467 -4.20 11.85 -17.77
CA LEU A 467 -3.29 12.93 -18.15
C LEU A 467 -3.31 13.98 -17.03
N ASP A 468 -2.36 13.91 -16.12
CA ASP A 468 -2.30 14.81 -14.97
C ASP A 468 -1.57 16.10 -15.32
N ASP A 469 -2.05 17.23 -14.78
CA ASP A 469 -1.47 18.56 -14.94
C ASP A 469 -0.40 18.89 -13.90
N THR A 470 0.20 17.86 -13.29
CA THR A 470 1.30 17.98 -12.31
C THR A 470 2.65 17.66 -12.94
N SER A 471 3.74 17.91 -12.22
CA SER A 471 5.11 17.66 -12.69
C SER A 471 6.00 17.10 -11.57
N PRO A 472 5.70 15.89 -11.03
CA PRO A 472 6.47 15.33 -9.92
C PRO A 472 7.92 15.04 -10.35
N VAL A 473 8.86 15.36 -9.47
CA VAL A 473 10.30 15.25 -9.68
C VAL A 473 10.88 14.15 -8.79
N THR A 474 10.64 14.22 -7.48
CA THR A 474 11.20 13.27 -6.50
C THR A 474 10.51 11.90 -6.56
N LEU A 475 11.13 10.87 -5.98
CA LEU A 475 10.55 9.53 -5.96
C LEU A 475 9.28 9.48 -5.10
N GLU A 476 9.23 10.26 -4.03
CA GLU A 476 8.08 10.44 -3.15
C GLU A 476 6.94 11.18 -3.85
N GLU A 477 7.20 12.30 -4.53
CA GLU A 477 6.19 13.01 -5.31
C GLU A 477 5.58 12.09 -6.37
N ARG A 478 6.41 11.31 -7.05
CA ARG A 478 5.97 10.30 -8.03
C ARG A 478 5.13 9.20 -7.39
N ALA A 479 5.53 8.71 -6.21
CA ALA A 479 4.79 7.69 -5.49
C ALA A 479 3.38 8.19 -5.12
N HIS A 480 3.26 9.39 -4.55
CA HIS A 480 1.97 10.02 -4.28
C HIS A 480 1.14 10.18 -5.57
N GLN A 481 1.75 10.68 -6.65
CA GLN A 481 1.07 10.93 -7.91
C GLN A 481 0.50 9.65 -8.54
N TYR A 482 1.31 8.59 -8.62
CA TYR A 482 0.90 7.35 -9.28
C TYR A 482 0.02 6.46 -8.42
N TRP A 483 0.03 6.64 -7.10
CA TRP A 483 -0.82 5.87 -6.21
C TRP A 483 -2.22 6.45 -6.07
N HIS A 484 -2.33 7.67 -5.58
CA HIS A 484 -3.60 8.27 -5.22
C HIS A 484 -3.84 9.64 -5.89
N GLY A 485 -2.77 10.33 -6.31
CA GLY A 485 -2.88 11.69 -6.84
C GLY A 485 -3.58 12.60 -5.83
N ASP A 486 -4.43 13.49 -6.35
CA ASP A 486 -5.34 14.32 -5.55
C ASP A 486 -6.72 13.67 -5.32
N GLY A 487 -6.90 12.42 -5.76
CA GLY A 487 -8.15 11.67 -5.65
C GLY A 487 -9.17 11.96 -6.74
N GLN A 488 -8.95 12.96 -7.61
CA GLN A 488 -10.00 13.47 -8.49
C GLN A 488 -9.91 12.94 -9.93
N ASN A 489 -8.71 12.96 -10.52
CA ASN A 489 -8.49 12.59 -11.92
C ASN A 489 -8.27 11.07 -12.11
N ARG A 490 -9.10 10.25 -11.44
CA ARG A 490 -8.96 8.79 -11.32
C ARG A 490 -10.33 8.10 -11.35
N PHE A 491 -10.33 6.80 -11.60
CA PHE A 491 -11.49 5.93 -11.39
C PHE A 491 -11.05 4.64 -10.70
N PHE A 492 -10.91 4.67 -9.37
CA PHE A 492 -10.17 3.67 -8.58
C PHE A 492 -10.67 2.22 -8.70
N ASP A 493 -11.92 2.03 -9.13
CA ASP A 493 -12.51 0.71 -9.39
C ASP A 493 -11.98 0.02 -10.65
N LYS A 494 -11.21 0.73 -11.48
CA LYS A 494 -10.62 0.17 -12.71
C LYS A 494 -9.35 -0.62 -12.43
N PRO A 495 -9.22 -1.86 -12.94
CA PRO A 495 -8.02 -2.68 -12.76
C PRO A 495 -6.73 -2.05 -13.28
N LEU A 496 -6.81 -1.24 -14.35
CA LEU A 496 -5.66 -0.63 -15.00
C LEU A 496 -5.86 0.87 -15.21
N GLN A 497 -5.00 1.67 -14.59
CA GLN A 497 -4.91 3.10 -14.85
C GLN A 497 -3.45 3.48 -15.15
N PHE A 498 -3.21 4.13 -16.29
CA PHE A 498 -1.90 4.63 -16.69
C PHE A 498 -1.84 6.13 -16.47
N ILE A 499 -0.90 6.61 -15.67
CA ILE A 499 -0.80 8.01 -15.27
C ILE A 499 0.37 8.65 -16.01
N ILE A 500 0.13 9.77 -16.69
CA ILE A 500 1.14 10.55 -17.41
C ILE A 500 1.03 12.01 -16.97
N ASN A 501 2.15 12.56 -16.51
CA ASN A 501 2.26 13.92 -16.00
C ASN A 501 2.78 14.89 -17.08
N GLU A 502 2.62 16.20 -16.89
CA GLU A 502 3.09 17.25 -17.83
C GLU A 502 4.57 17.14 -18.20
N ASN A 503 5.40 16.75 -17.24
CA ASN A 503 6.84 16.59 -17.45
C ASN A 503 7.24 15.27 -18.15
N GLY A 504 6.26 14.50 -18.64
CA GLY A 504 6.43 13.23 -19.34
C GLY A 504 6.80 12.04 -18.44
N THR A 505 6.84 12.24 -17.12
CA THR A 505 6.96 11.13 -16.17
C THR A 505 5.66 10.33 -16.17
N ALA A 506 5.75 9.02 -15.96
CA ALA A 506 4.58 8.15 -16.02
C ALA A 506 4.66 7.01 -15.02
N GLY A 507 3.50 6.46 -14.70
CA GLY A 507 3.33 5.33 -13.81
C GLY A 507 2.03 4.60 -14.06
N PHE A 508 1.66 3.76 -13.11
CA PHE A 508 0.48 2.91 -13.16
C PHE A 508 -0.12 2.73 -11.79
N MET A 509 -1.44 2.57 -11.74
CA MET A 509 -2.19 2.19 -10.55
C MET A 509 -3.08 0.99 -10.87
N GLY A 510 -3.08 0.00 -9.98
CA GLY A 510 -3.87 -1.22 -10.12
C GLY A 510 -4.87 -1.43 -8.97
N GLU A 511 -6.06 -1.89 -9.33
CA GLU A 511 -7.05 -2.45 -8.39
C GLU A 511 -6.75 -3.95 -8.18
N HIS A 512 -6.71 -4.42 -6.93
CA HIS A 512 -6.08 -5.70 -6.56
C HIS A 512 -7.06 -6.88 -6.41
N SER A 513 -8.38 -6.64 -6.42
CA SER A 513 -9.37 -7.64 -5.99
C SER A 513 -9.27 -8.98 -6.74
N MET A 514 -9.20 -8.93 -8.07
CA MET A 514 -9.26 -10.11 -8.94
C MET A 514 -7.91 -10.54 -9.52
N MET A 515 -6.86 -9.77 -9.30
CA MET A 515 -5.55 -9.99 -9.90
C MET A 515 -4.44 -9.54 -8.96
N ASP A 516 -3.50 -10.44 -8.69
CA ASP A 516 -2.30 -10.10 -7.91
C ASP A 516 -1.38 -9.15 -8.69
N GLY A 517 -0.34 -8.60 -8.06
CA GLY A 517 0.59 -7.69 -8.74
C GLY A 517 1.38 -8.31 -9.90
N THR A 518 1.54 -9.64 -9.97
CA THR A 518 2.42 -10.27 -10.98
C THR A 518 1.96 -10.14 -12.44
N PRO A 519 0.66 -10.31 -12.80
CA PRO A 519 0.21 -10.05 -14.17
C PRO A 519 0.31 -8.59 -14.60
N THR A 520 -0.01 -7.63 -13.71
CA THR A 520 0.15 -6.20 -14.03
C THR A 520 1.62 -5.82 -14.12
N HIS A 521 2.48 -6.39 -13.27
CA HIS A 521 3.93 -6.26 -13.41
C HIS A 521 4.38 -6.71 -14.79
N ARG A 522 3.91 -7.86 -15.29
CA ARG A 522 4.25 -8.34 -16.64
C ARG A 522 3.80 -7.38 -17.75
N LEU A 523 2.58 -6.86 -17.68
CA LEU A 523 2.09 -5.85 -18.64
C LEU A 523 2.99 -4.62 -18.64
N ASN A 524 3.34 -4.12 -17.45
CA ASN A 524 4.12 -2.90 -17.29
C ASN A 524 5.59 -3.10 -17.64
N ASP A 525 6.15 -4.29 -17.43
CA ASP A 525 7.46 -4.67 -17.97
C ASP A 525 7.45 -4.76 -19.49
N TYR A 526 6.40 -5.37 -20.06
CA TYR A 526 6.26 -5.48 -21.51
C TYR A 526 6.21 -4.11 -22.17
N LEU A 527 5.35 -3.20 -21.69
CA LEU A 527 5.21 -1.88 -22.30
C LEU A 527 6.50 -1.07 -22.18
N ASN A 528 7.16 -1.10 -21.01
CA ASN A 528 8.42 -0.38 -20.85
C ASN A 528 9.52 -1.01 -21.71
N ASN A 529 9.54 -2.34 -21.86
CA ASN A 529 10.43 -3.01 -22.80
C ASN A 529 10.19 -2.55 -24.25
N GLN A 530 8.94 -2.41 -24.70
CA GLN A 530 8.63 -1.89 -26.03
C GLN A 530 9.17 -0.46 -26.20
N ILE A 531 8.95 0.40 -25.20
CA ILE A 531 9.32 1.81 -25.25
C ILE A 531 10.85 1.99 -25.21
N PHE A 532 11.52 1.48 -24.18
CA PHE A 532 12.95 1.72 -23.96
C PHE A 532 13.84 1.05 -25.00
N ASN A 533 13.37 -0.04 -25.61
CA ASN A 533 14.09 -0.72 -26.69
C ASN A 533 13.63 -0.30 -28.09
N ASN A 534 12.85 0.79 -28.20
CA ASN A 534 12.38 1.37 -29.47
C ASN A 534 11.70 0.34 -30.40
N LYS A 535 10.85 -0.52 -29.83
CA LYS A 535 10.09 -1.55 -30.57
C LYS A 535 8.71 -1.06 -31.02
N ILE A 536 8.37 0.18 -30.69
CA ILE A 536 7.13 0.84 -31.13
C ILE A 536 7.44 1.53 -32.46
N ASP A 537 6.58 1.29 -33.44
CA ASP A 537 6.64 1.98 -34.71
C ASP A 537 5.98 3.37 -34.59
N PHE A 538 6.82 4.41 -34.71
CA PHE A 538 6.39 5.82 -34.81
C PHE A 538 6.38 6.31 -36.27
N SER A 539 6.84 5.48 -37.21
CA SER A 539 6.83 5.81 -38.64
C SER A 539 5.48 5.51 -39.31
N ALA A 540 4.64 4.70 -38.66
CA ALA A 540 3.36 4.27 -39.17
C ALA A 540 2.36 5.42 -39.45
N GLY A 541 1.86 5.44 -40.69
CA GLY A 541 0.59 6.02 -41.14
C GLY A 541 0.48 7.53 -41.14
N ASP A 542 -0.36 8.07 -42.02
CA ASP A 542 -0.97 9.39 -41.80
C ASP A 542 -2.16 9.24 -40.83
N VAL A 543 -2.58 10.34 -40.21
CA VAL A 543 -3.81 10.35 -39.39
C VAL A 543 -5.00 10.17 -40.34
N ARG A 544 -5.83 9.16 -40.12
CA ARG A 544 -7.03 8.94 -40.93
C ARG A 544 -7.96 10.15 -40.88
N SER A 545 -8.49 10.55 -42.05
CA SER A 545 -9.40 11.69 -42.16
C SER A 545 -10.76 11.47 -41.50
N ASN A 546 -11.15 10.21 -41.28
CA ASN A 546 -12.40 9.82 -40.61
C ASN A 546 -12.21 9.45 -39.13
N LEU A 547 -11.08 9.81 -38.53
CA LEU A 547 -10.81 9.56 -37.11
C LEU A 547 -11.83 10.31 -36.25
N PRO A 548 -12.67 9.62 -35.44
CA PRO A 548 -13.65 10.29 -34.58
C PRO A 548 -12.96 11.10 -33.49
N GLU A 549 -13.56 12.23 -33.13
CA GLU A 549 -13.13 13.04 -31.99
C GLU A 549 -13.26 12.26 -30.65
N PRO A 550 -12.37 12.49 -29.66
CA PRO A 550 -12.59 12.05 -28.29
C PRO A 550 -13.95 12.52 -27.77
N ALA A 551 -14.83 11.58 -27.40
CA ALA A 551 -16.19 11.93 -26.97
C ALA A 551 -16.22 12.16 -25.45
N PRO A 552 -16.62 13.35 -24.95
CA PRO A 552 -16.75 13.57 -23.52
C PRO A 552 -17.83 12.68 -22.91
N ILE A 553 -17.54 12.09 -21.74
CA ILE A 553 -18.49 11.35 -20.93
C ILE A 553 -19.06 12.34 -19.90
N ASN A 554 -20.29 12.78 -20.14
CA ASN A 554 -20.95 13.77 -19.29
C ASN A 554 -21.83 13.08 -18.23
N PHE A 555 -21.95 13.71 -17.07
CA PHE A 555 -22.84 13.30 -16.00
C PHE A 555 -23.84 14.42 -15.72
N GLU A 556 -25.09 14.06 -15.49
CA GLU A 556 -26.17 14.96 -15.07
C GLU A 556 -26.26 14.91 -13.54
N LEU A 557 -25.75 15.94 -12.87
CA LEU A 557 -25.56 15.96 -11.42
C LEU A 557 -26.61 16.88 -10.76
N ASN A 558 -27.36 16.37 -9.79
CA ASN A 558 -28.20 17.18 -8.90
C ASN A 558 -27.41 17.64 -7.67
N GLU A 559 -28.00 18.49 -6.83
CA GLU A 559 -27.34 19.06 -5.65
C GLU A 559 -26.83 17.99 -4.67
N ASP A 560 -27.58 16.89 -4.49
CA ASP A 560 -27.18 15.78 -3.60
C ASP A 560 -25.89 15.10 -4.08
N VAL A 561 -25.80 14.80 -5.38
CA VAL A 561 -24.61 14.19 -5.98
C VAL A 561 -23.42 15.15 -5.94
N VAL A 562 -23.65 16.45 -6.14
CA VAL A 562 -22.61 17.47 -6.00
C VAL A 562 -22.06 17.50 -4.57
N GLY A 563 -22.94 17.52 -3.56
CA GLY A 563 -22.53 17.45 -2.16
C GLY A 563 -21.77 16.16 -1.82
N ALA A 564 -22.15 15.03 -2.43
CA ALA A 564 -21.43 13.77 -2.28
C ALA A 564 -20.01 13.82 -2.89
N ILE A 565 -19.82 14.51 -4.02
CA ILE A 565 -18.49 14.72 -4.63
C ILE A 565 -17.60 15.54 -3.68
N ASP A 566 -18.11 16.64 -3.13
CA ASP A 566 -17.37 17.49 -2.19
C ASP A 566 -16.98 16.70 -0.93
N LYS A 567 -17.90 15.88 -0.42
CA LYS A 567 -17.66 15.00 0.73
C LYS A 567 -16.60 13.94 0.43
N ALA A 568 -16.64 13.33 -0.75
CA ALA A 568 -15.65 12.35 -1.19
C ALA A 568 -14.25 12.95 -1.28
N GLN A 569 -14.12 14.17 -1.83
CA GLN A 569 -12.84 14.87 -1.84
C GLN A 569 -12.31 15.18 -0.43
N GLN A 570 -13.20 15.57 0.49
CA GLN A 570 -12.81 15.81 1.89
C GLN A 570 -12.37 14.51 2.57
N ASN A 571 -13.17 13.45 2.48
CA ASN A 571 -12.87 12.15 3.06
C ASN A 571 -11.56 11.57 2.50
N PHE A 572 -11.31 11.72 1.20
CA PHE A 572 -10.04 11.34 0.58
C PHE A 572 -8.85 12.07 1.21
N ARG A 573 -8.92 13.40 1.35
CA ARG A 573 -7.86 14.20 1.98
C ARG A 573 -7.60 13.76 3.41
N ASP A 574 -8.66 13.50 4.17
CA ASP A 574 -8.55 13.05 5.56
C ASP A 574 -7.88 11.68 5.64
N VAL A 575 -8.32 10.71 4.83
CA VAL A 575 -7.75 9.36 4.79
C VAL A 575 -6.28 9.39 4.35
N ILE A 576 -5.94 10.08 3.27
CA ILE A 576 -4.55 10.18 2.79
C ILE A 576 -3.69 10.97 3.79
N GLY A 577 -4.24 11.99 4.44
CA GLY A 577 -3.55 12.80 5.45
C GLY A 577 -3.07 12.01 6.67
N LEU A 578 -3.71 10.88 6.99
CA LEU A 578 -3.27 9.94 8.04
C LEU A 578 -1.95 9.23 7.69
N HIS A 579 -1.61 9.13 6.40
CA HIS A 579 -0.48 8.33 5.94
C HIS A 579 0.83 9.14 5.90
N GLU A 580 1.94 8.44 6.08
CA GLU A 580 3.30 8.87 5.79
C GLU A 580 3.86 7.99 4.69
N LEU A 581 4.64 8.56 3.77
CA LEU A 581 5.29 7.83 2.70
C LEU A 581 6.74 8.27 2.57
N LYS A 582 7.64 7.30 2.49
CA LYS A 582 9.06 7.52 2.16
C LYS A 582 9.54 6.52 1.13
N VAL A 583 10.40 6.97 0.21
CA VAL A 583 10.98 6.11 -0.82
C VAL A 583 12.49 6.06 -0.67
N LEU A 584 13.03 4.89 -0.36
CA LEU A 584 14.47 4.65 -0.31
C LEU A 584 14.94 4.06 -1.63
N ALA A 585 15.70 4.82 -2.42
CA ALA A 585 16.52 4.26 -3.50
C ALA A 585 17.94 4.00 -2.96
N TYR A 586 18.17 2.79 -2.47
CA TYR A 586 19.44 2.39 -1.92
C TYR A 586 20.43 2.01 -3.04
N LEU A 587 21.45 2.85 -3.22
CA LEU A 587 22.44 2.74 -4.31
C LEU A 587 23.72 1.99 -3.91
N GLY A 588 23.80 1.45 -2.69
CA GLY A 588 25.02 0.82 -2.19
C GLY A 588 25.36 -0.50 -2.90
N TYR A 589 24.34 -1.31 -3.20
CA TYR A 589 24.45 -2.58 -3.91
C TYR A 589 23.06 -3.11 -4.32
N GLY A 590 23.04 -4.23 -5.05
CA GLY A 590 21.82 -4.97 -5.39
C GLY A 590 22.06 -6.48 -5.44
N LYS A 591 21.20 -7.22 -6.17
CA LYS A 591 21.30 -8.69 -6.26
C LYS A 591 22.64 -9.18 -6.81
N GLY A 592 23.35 -8.36 -7.60
CA GLY A 592 24.66 -8.71 -8.14
C GLY A 592 25.69 -8.97 -7.03
N LEU A 593 25.71 -8.14 -5.97
CA LEU A 593 26.59 -8.36 -4.82
C LEU A 593 26.03 -9.45 -3.90
N ILE A 594 24.72 -9.43 -3.62
CA ILE A 594 24.09 -10.41 -2.72
C ILE A 594 24.32 -11.87 -3.19
N LYS A 595 24.30 -12.10 -4.50
CA LYS A 595 24.60 -13.42 -5.07
C LYS A 595 26.06 -13.84 -4.88
N LYS A 596 27.02 -12.92 -4.82
CA LYS A 596 28.43 -13.24 -4.53
C LYS A 596 28.60 -13.70 -3.09
N PHE A 597 27.78 -13.18 -2.18
CA PHE A 597 27.65 -13.72 -0.83
C PHE A 597 26.95 -15.08 -0.81
N LYS A 598 26.54 -15.68 -1.94
CA LYS A 598 25.80 -16.97 -1.98
C LYS A 598 24.48 -16.94 -1.20
N CYS A 599 23.83 -15.77 -1.11
CA CYS A 599 22.50 -15.64 -0.49
C CYS A 599 21.39 -15.60 -1.54
N SER A 600 20.20 -16.06 -1.16
CA SER A 600 18.96 -15.70 -1.87
C SER A 600 18.77 -14.18 -1.75
N PRO A 601 18.62 -13.43 -2.86
CA PRO A 601 18.44 -11.99 -2.79
C PRO A 601 17.22 -11.56 -1.99
N ASP A 602 16.13 -12.31 -2.11
CA ASP A 602 14.88 -12.03 -1.41
C ASP A 602 15.01 -12.24 0.11
N ALA A 603 15.51 -13.41 0.52
CA ALA A 603 15.78 -13.70 1.94
C ALA A 603 16.73 -12.67 2.56
N TYR A 604 17.75 -12.24 1.82
CA TYR A 604 18.68 -11.21 2.27
C TYR A 604 17.95 -9.89 2.56
N VAL A 605 17.08 -9.44 1.66
CA VAL A 605 16.34 -8.19 1.84
C VAL A 605 15.29 -8.31 2.95
N GLN A 606 14.68 -9.47 3.13
CA GLN A 606 13.82 -9.71 4.30
C GLN A 606 14.59 -9.61 5.61
N MET A 607 15.85 -10.06 5.65
CA MET A 607 16.72 -9.87 6.82
C MET A 607 17.13 -8.40 7.01
N VAL A 608 17.33 -7.61 5.94
CA VAL A 608 17.47 -6.15 6.05
C VAL A 608 16.25 -5.54 6.74
N ILE A 609 15.03 -5.93 6.32
CA ILE A 609 13.78 -5.44 6.90
C ILE A 609 13.64 -5.86 8.37
N GLN A 610 13.95 -7.11 8.70
CA GLN A 610 13.89 -7.61 10.09
C GLN A 610 14.87 -6.89 11.01
N LEU A 611 16.10 -6.67 10.57
CA LEU A 611 17.11 -5.95 11.35
C LEU A 611 16.73 -4.48 11.51
N ALA A 612 16.28 -3.81 10.44
CA ALA A 612 15.84 -2.42 10.50
C ALA A 612 14.71 -2.22 11.53
N TYR A 613 13.72 -3.12 11.51
CA TYR A 613 12.63 -3.09 12.47
C TYR A 613 13.09 -3.37 13.90
N TYR A 614 13.98 -4.35 14.08
CA TYR A 614 14.57 -4.67 15.37
C TYR A 614 15.35 -3.48 15.94
N LYS A 615 16.13 -2.77 15.12
CA LYS A 615 16.83 -1.55 15.54
C LYS A 615 15.88 -0.43 15.95
N MET A 616 14.76 -0.29 15.25
CA MET A 616 13.78 0.75 15.55
C MET A 616 12.97 0.48 16.83
N TYR A 617 12.60 -0.77 17.08
CA TYR A 617 11.64 -1.14 18.13
C TYR A 617 12.20 -2.04 19.24
N GLY A 618 13.44 -2.51 19.13
CA GLY A 618 14.07 -3.46 20.05
C GLY A 618 13.51 -4.89 19.97
N LYS A 619 12.61 -5.17 19.03
CA LYS A 619 11.95 -6.48 18.87
C LYS A 619 11.44 -6.68 17.44
N ASN A 620 11.36 -7.94 17.00
CA ASN A 620 10.65 -8.33 15.79
C ASN A 620 9.16 -8.56 16.11
N ARG A 621 8.29 -8.33 15.12
CA ARG A 621 6.84 -8.47 15.24
C ARG A 621 6.27 -9.21 14.02
N PRO A 622 5.04 -9.76 14.09
CA PRO A 622 4.45 -10.51 12.98
C PRO A 622 4.64 -9.81 11.64
N THR A 623 5.30 -10.50 10.71
CA THR A 623 5.66 -9.97 9.39
C THR A 623 5.11 -10.89 8.31
N TYR A 624 4.37 -10.28 7.38
CA TYR A 624 3.82 -10.90 6.19
C TYR A 624 4.75 -10.65 5.01
N GLU A 625 4.99 -11.69 4.23
CA GLU A 625 5.50 -11.60 2.87
C GLU A 625 4.60 -12.40 1.92
N SER A 626 4.28 -11.85 0.76
CA SER A 626 3.44 -12.54 -0.22
C SER A 626 4.20 -13.66 -0.93
N ALA A 627 3.64 -14.88 -0.91
CA ALA A 627 4.12 -16.02 -1.68
C ALA A 627 3.14 -16.34 -2.81
N ALA A 628 3.58 -16.29 -4.07
CA ALA A 628 2.71 -16.62 -5.20
C ALA A 628 2.42 -18.11 -5.28
N THR A 629 1.14 -18.49 -5.38
CA THR A 629 0.70 -19.88 -5.58
C THR A 629 0.23 -20.15 -7.02
N ARG A 630 0.57 -19.25 -7.96
CA ARG A 630 0.19 -19.33 -9.39
C ARG A 630 0.70 -20.57 -10.11
N LYS A 631 1.56 -21.40 -9.52
CA LYS A 631 1.87 -22.73 -10.07
C LYS A 631 0.67 -23.70 -10.02
N PHE A 632 -0.37 -23.36 -9.27
CA PHE A 632 -1.63 -24.10 -9.17
C PHE A 632 -2.74 -23.41 -9.97
N GLN A 633 -3.76 -24.17 -10.36
CA GLN A 633 -4.97 -23.62 -10.98
C GLN A 633 -5.59 -22.53 -10.10
N GLU A 634 -5.95 -21.39 -10.71
CA GLU A 634 -6.49 -20.20 -10.03
C GLU A 634 -5.67 -19.76 -8.80
N GLY A 635 -4.38 -20.09 -8.77
CA GLY A 635 -3.50 -19.75 -7.67
C GLY A 635 -3.41 -18.24 -7.45
N ARG A 636 -3.62 -17.80 -6.21
CA ARG A 636 -3.46 -16.43 -5.74
C ARG A 636 -2.16 -16.32 -4.93
N THR A 637 -2.29 -16.18 -3.62
CA THR A 637 -1.16 -16.01 -2.69
C THR A 637 -1.34 -16.86 -1.44
N GLU A 638 -0.22 -17.26 -0.86
CA GLU A 638 -0.06 -17.73 0.52
C GLU A 638 0.81 -16.71 1.28
N THR A 639 0.84 -16.80 2.61
CA THR A 639 1.69 -16.00 3.48
C THR A 639 3.01 -16.72 3.79
N CYS A 640 4.12 -16.05 3.54
CA CYS A 640 5.39 -16.34 4.18
C CYS A 640 5.48 -15.52 5.48
N ARG A 641 5.62 -16.22 6.62
CA ARG A 641 5.84 -15.62 7.94
C ARG A 641 7.35 -15.45 8.13
N THR A 642 7.86 -14.25 7.89
CA THR A 642 9.32 -14.05 7.75
C THR A 642 10.07 -14.00 9.08
N VAL A 643 9.36 -13.85 10.20
CA VAL A 643 9.94 -13.93 11.55
C VAL A 643 10.06 -15.40 11.97
N SER A 644 11.30 -15.85 12.14
CA SER A 644 11.68 -17.14 12.67
C SER A 644 12.56 -17.01 13.92
N GLU A 645 12.73 -18.10 14.68
CA GLU A 645 13.70 -18.15 15.80
C GLU A 645 15.09 -17.71 15.32
N GLU A 646 15.53 -18.25 14.17
CA GLU A 646 16.81 -17.95 13.55
C GLU A 646 16.95 -16.48 13.16
N SER A 647 15.89 -15.86 12.62
CA SER A 647 15.91 -14.42 12.27
C SER A 647 16.03 -13.51 13.49
N VAL A 648 15.37 -13.86 14.60
CA VAL A 648 15.41 -13.08 15.84
C VAL A 648 16.76 -13.24 16.53
N GLU A 649 17.29 -14.46 16.59
CA GLU A 649 18.62 -14.73 17.14
C GLU A 649 19.73 -14.03 16.34
N TRP A 650 19.59 -13.99 15.02
CA TRP A 650 20.50 -13.24 14.17
C TRP A 650 20.40 -11.72 14.43
N CYS A 651 19.19 -11.14 14.45
CA CYS A 651 19.00 -9.71 14.74
C CYS A 651 19.62 -9.34 16.10
N LYS A 652 19.39 -10.15 17.15
CA LYS A 652 20.03 -9.98 18.46
C LYS A 652 21.55 -9.99 18.37
N SER A 653 22.12 -10.95 17.62
CA SER A 653 23.57 -11.06 17.47
C SER A 653 24.21 -9.89 16.73
N MET A 654 23.47 -9.23 15.84
CA MET A 654 23.96 -8.06 15.12
C MET A 654 24.01 -6.81 16.03
N MET A 655 23.21 -6.80 17.11
CA MET A 655 23.15 -5.72 18.09
C MET A 655 24.07 -5.93 19.30
N ASP A 656 24.75 -7.08 19.37
CA ASP A 656 25.63 -7.45 20.48
C ASP A 656 27.09 -7.30 20.06
N PRO A 657 27.82 -6.28 20.58
CA PRO A 657 29.21 -6.02 20.20
C PRO A 657 30.18 -7.14 20.63
N ASP A 658 29.77 -8.01 21.55
CA ASP A 658 30.61 -9.09 22.08
C ASP A 658 30.50 -10.39 21.25
N VAL A 659 29.59 -10.44 20.27
CA VAL A 659 29.45 -11.60 19.38
C VAL A 659 30.49 -11.57 18.27
N ASP A 660 31.27 -12.65 18.17
CA ASP A 660 32.23 -12.85 17.07
C ASP A 660 31.55 -12.72 15.69
N PRO A 661 32.11 -11.92 14.75
CA PRO A 661 31.54 -11.74 13.42
C PRO A 661 31.27 -13.05 12.66
N LYS A 662 32.10 -14.10 12.83
CA LYS A 662 31.83 -15.40 12.17
C LYS A 662 30.61 -16.10 12.75
N ALA A 663 30.39 -15.99 14.06
CA ALA A 663 29.18 -16.48 14.70
C ALA A 663 27.95 -15.70 14.22
N CYS A 664 28.05 -14.38 14.05
CA CYS A 664 26.99 -13.55 13.48
C CYS A 664 26.65 -13.96 12.04
N ILE A 665 27.67 -14.17 11.18
CA ILE A 665 27.50 -14.69 9.81
C ILE A 665 26.80 -16.05 9.82
N SER A 666 27.21 -16.98 10.70
CA SER A 666 26.58 -18.30 10.82
C SER A 666 25.08 -18.18 11.14
N LYS A 667 24.71 -17.31 12.10
CA LYS A 667 23.31 -17.02 12.44
C LYS A 667 22.57 -16.37 11.26
N PHE A 668 23.21 -15.45 10.53
CA PHE A 668 22.63 -14.87 9.32
C PHE A 668 22.30 -15.95 8.28
N ARG A 669 23.22 -16.90 8.03
CA ARG A 669 22.96 -18.03 7.11
C ARG A 669 21.79 -18.89 7.58
N ALA A 670 21.69 -19.14 8.88
CA ALA A 670 20.55 -19.88 9.45
C ALA A 670 19.23 -19.14 9.20
N ALA A 671 19.19 -17.82 9.42
CA ALA A 671 18.03 -17.00 9.15
C ALA A 671 17.63 -16.99 7.67
N ILE A 672 18.61 -16.86 6.77
CA ILE A 672 18.39 -16.96 5.31
C ILE A 672 17.80 -18.32 4.93
N ASN A 673 18.34 -19.42 5.47
CA ASN A 673 17.84 -20.77 5.18
C ASN A 673 16.42 -20.98 5.74
N ALA A 674 16.13 -20.46 6.93
CA ALA A 674 14.79 -20.52 7.53
C ALA A 674 13.77 -19.76 6.68
N HIS A 675 14.11 -18.55 6.23
CA HIS A 675 13.27 -17.79 5.30
C HIS A 675 13.03 -18.56 3.99
N VAL A 676 14.09 -19.07 3.35
CA VAL A 676 13.99 -19.87 2.12
C VAL A 676 13.08 -21.08 2.31
N ALA A 677 13.14 -21.75 3.46
CA ALA A 677 12.26 -22.87 3.78
C ALA A 677 10.79 -22.42 3.92
N TYR A 678 10.52 -21.30 4.60
CA TYR A 678 9.18 -20.77 4.75
C TYR A 678 8.56 -20.31 3.43
N ILE A 679 9.27 -19.49 2.64
CA ILE A 679 8.75 -18.99 1.35
C ILE A 679 8.55 -20.13 0.35
N SER A 680 9.41 -21.16 0.38
CA SER A 680 9.23 -22.36 -0.43
C SER A 680 7.98 -23.13 -0.02
N ALA A 681 7.79 -23.40 1.28
CA ALA A 681 6.57 -24.06 1.75
C ALA A 681 5.31 -23.27 1.40
N ALA A 682 5.31 -21.94 1.58
CA ALA A 682 4.20 -21.07 1.23
C ALA A 682 3.89 -21.12 -0.28
N SER A 683 4.90 -21.01 -1.14
CA SER A 683 4.74 -21.11 -2.61
C SER A 683 4.27 -22.49 -3.07
N GLU A 684 4.56 -23.54 -2.28
CA GLU A 684 4.04 -24.90 -2.44
C GLU A 684 2.59 -25.08 -1.95
N GLY A 685 1.92 -24.02 -1.49
CA GLY A 685 0.57 -24.10 -0.92
C GLY A 685 0.54 -24.78 0.45
N LYS A 686 1.69 -24.86 1.13
CA LYS A 686 1.89 -25.48 2.44
C LYS A 686 2.20 -24.44 3.53
N GLY A 687 1.69 -23.22 3.36
CA GLY A 687 1.74 -22.21 4.42
C GLY A 687 0.78 -22.52 5.55
N VAL A 688 0.66 -21.59 6.50
CA VAL A 688 -0.25 -21.72 7.65
C VAL A 688 -1.56 -21.00 7.38
N ASP A 689 -1.45 -19.78 6.87
CA ASP A 689 -2.51 -18.78 6.94
C ASP A 689 -3.72 -19.11 6.08
N ARG A 690 -3.53 -19.48 4.80
CA ARG A 690 -4.68 -19.81 3.95
C ARG A 690 -5.37 -21.09 4.39
N HIS A 691 -4.63 -22.06 4.93
CA HIS A 691 -5.23 -23.30 5.40
C HIS A 691 -6.11 -23.08 6.64
N LEU A 692 -5.60 -22.41 7.68
CA LEU A 692 -6.41 -22.06 8.85
C LEU A 692 -7.60 -21.16 8.48
N PHE A 693 -7.42 -20.22 7.54
CA PHE A 693 -8.53 -19.45 6.98
C PHE A 693 -9.59 -20.33 6.32
N GLY A 694 -9.19 -21.29 5.48
CA GLY A 694 -10.10 -22.23 4.80
C GLY A 694 -10.90 -23.09 5.79
N LEU A 695 -10.23 -23.60 6.83
CA LEU A 695 -10.89 -24.34 7.91
C LEU A 695 -11.88 -23.46 8.66
N LYS A 696 -11.52 -22.21 8.97
CA LYS A 696 -12.42 -21.23 9.60
C LYS A 696 -13.66 -20.94 8.74
N LYS A 697 -13.51 -20.85 7.41
CA LYS A 697 -14.63 -20.62 6.46
C LYS A 697 -15.61 -21.79 6.36
N LEU A 698 -15.24 -22.97 6.84
CA LEU A 698 -16.12 -24.15 6.90
C LEU A 698 -16.94 -24.26 8.18
N LEU A 699 -16.71 -23.37 9.16
CA LEU A 699 -17.55 -23.30 10.35
C LEU A 699 -18.98 -22.88 9.97
N PRO A 700 -20.02 -23.52 10.52
CA PRO A 700 -21.40 -23.11 10.31
C PRO A 700 -21.62 -21.65 10.76
N PRO A 701 -22.53 -20.91 10.11
CA PRO A 701 -22.96 -19.61 10.61
C PRO A 701 -23.42 -19.71 12.07
N GLY A 702 -22.91 -18.82 12.92
CA GLY A 702 -23.24 -18.80 14.36
C GLY A 702 -22.54 -19.86 15.21
N ALA A 703 -21.69 -20.71 14.64
CA ALA A 703 -20.89 -21.66 15.43
C ALA A 703 -19.89 -20.93 16.33
N GLU A 704 -19.68 -21.45 17.54
CA GLU A 704 -18.60 -20.99 18.40
C GLU A 704 -17.25 -21.27 17.75
N PHE A 705 -16.32 -20.32 17.87
CA PHE A 705 -14.98 -20.49 17.33
C PHE A 705 -14.19 -21.49 18.20
N PRO A 706 -13.57 -22.52 17.59
CA PRO A 706 -12.61 -23.36 18.29
C PRO A 706 -11.50 -22.54 18.95
N GLU A 707 -10.96 -23.02 20.08
CA GLU A 707 -9.99 -22.28 20.91
C GLU A 707 -8.79 -21.73 20.13
N ILE A 708 -8.32 -22.43 19.10
CA ILE A 708 -7.24 -21.93 18.23
C ILE A 708 -7.53 -20.55 17.62
N TYR A 709 -8.79 -20.22 17.32
CA TYR A 709 -9.17 -18.94 16.71
C TYR A 709 -9.52 -17.86 17.73
N THR A 710 -9.81 -18.22 18.97
CA THR A 710 -10.05 -17.29 20.08
C THR A 710 -8.80 -17.05 20.93
N ASP A 711 -7.77 -17.88 20.79
CA ASP A 711 -6.45 -17.66 21.37
C ASP A 711 -5.89 -16.30 20.92
N PRO A 712 -5.53 -15.39 21.85
CA PRO A 712 -4.89 -14.12 21.53
C PRO A 712 -3.67 -14.24 20.60
N ALA A 713 -2.94 -15.37 20.63
CA ALA A 713 -1.81 -15.60 19.74
C ALA A 713 -2.24 -15.68 18.26
N TYR A 714 -3.43 -16.17 17.94
CA TYR A 714 -3.94 -16.23 16.56
C TYR A 714 -4.19 -14.82 16.02
N GLY A 715 -4.87 -13.98 16.79
CA GLY A 715 -5.11 -12.58 16.43
C GLY A 715 -3.80 -11.78 16.32
N TYR A 716 -2.93 -11.88 17.32
CA TYR A 716 -1.64 -11.18 17.30
C TYR A 716 -0.76 -11.63 16.13
N SER A 717 -0.60 -12.93 15.92
CA SER A 717 0.29 -13.46 14.88
C SER A 717 -0.21 -13.25 13.46
N SER A 718 -1.47 -12.82 13.28
CA SER A 718 -2.04 -12.39 12.00
C SER A 718 -2.26 -10.88 11.90
N SER A 719 -1.83 -10.12 12.92
CA SER A 719 -1.75 -8.66 12.90
C SER A 719 -0.41 -8.25 12.31
N TRP A 720 -0.37 -8.09 10.98
CA TRP A 720 0.88 -7.87 10.23
C TRP A 720 1.45 -6.46 10.44
N PHE A 721 2.29 -6.30 11.47
CA PHE A 721 3.02 -5.06 11.75
C PHE A 721 3.98 -4.67 10.64
N LEU A 722 4.42 -5.65 9.85
CA LEU A 722 5.13 -5.45 8.61
C LEU A 722 4.39 -6.24 7.53
N SER A 723 3.89 -5.54 6.52
CA SER A 723 3.33 -6.13 5.30
C SER A 723 4.28 -5.88 4.15
N THR A 724 4.86 -6.95 3.61
CA THR A 724 5.93 -6.89 2.62
C THR A 724 5.59 -7.71 1.37
N SER A 725 6.17 -7.33 0.25
CA SER A 725 6.03 -8.02 -1.03
C SER A 725 7.14 -7.56 -1.95
N GLN A 726 7.54 -8.42 -2.88
CA GLN A 726 8.65 -8.22 -3.82
C GLN A 726 8.14 -8.22 -5.27
N LEU A 727 8.46 -7.16 -6.02
CA LEU A 727 8.20 -7.05 -7.47
C LEU A 727 9.31 -6.22 -8.13
N SER A 728 10.32 -6.89 -8.70
CA SER A 728 11.50 -6.20 -9.23
C SER A 728 11.47 -6.03 -10.74
N SER A 729 11.72 -4.80 -11.19
CA SER A 729 11.92 -4.46 -12.58
C SER A 729 13.04 -3.44 -12.75
N GLU A 730 13.88 -3.67 -13.76
CA GLU A 730 14.87 -2.69 -14.19
C GLU A 730 14.26 -1.52 -14.97
N TYR A 731 12.94 -1.52 -15.21
CA TYR A 731 12.21 -0.42 -15.83
C TYR A 731 11.48 0.48 -14.82
N PHE A 732 11.44 0.10 -13.55
CA PHE A 732 10.71 0.83 -12.52
C PHE A 732 11.66 1.63 -11.62
N ASN A 733 11.13 2.70 -11.05
CA ASN A 733 11.73 3.57 -10.06
C ASN A 733 10.87 3.62 -8.79
N GLY A 734 9.97 2.66 -8.58
CA GLY A 734 9.17 2.54 -7.37
C GLY A 734 7.93 1.69 -7.58
N TYR A 735 7.45 1.09 -6.50
CA TYR A 735 6.11 0.52 -6.40
C TYR A 735 5.72 0.50 -4.92
N GLY A 736 4.43 0.41 -4.60
CA GLY A 736 3.99 0.47 -3.22
C GLY A 736 2.49 0.36 -3.04
N TRP A 737 2.09 0.23 -1.77
CA TRP A 737 0.72 0.20 -1.25
C TRP A 737 0.75 0.61 0.24
N SER A 738 -0.41 0.66 0.88
CA SER A 738 -0.54 1.08 2.29
C SER A 738 -0.12 0.01 3.31
N GLN A 739 0.01 0.38 4.57
CA GLN A 739 0.00 -0.60 5.67
C GLN A 739 -1.35 -1.32 5.76
N VAL A 740 -1.34 -2.56 6.29
CA VAL A 740 -2.55 -3.39 6.44
C VAL A 740 -3.15 -3.37 7.85
N ILE A 741 -2.44 -2.77 8.81
CA ILE A 741 -2.94 -2.41 10.14
C ILE A 741 -2.41 -1.04 10.52
N ASP A 742 -3.13 -0.29 11.35
CA ASP A 742 -2.78 1.09 11.68
C ASP A 742 -1.42 1.21 12.41
N GLN A 743 -1.06 0.22 13.22
CA GLN A 743 0.21 0.18 13.97
C GLN A 743 1.38 -0.39 13.17
N GLY A 744 1.20 -0.62 11.87
CA GLY A 744 2.15 -1.32 11.02
C GLY A 744 2.71 -0.48 9.87
N TYR A 745 3.51 -1.14 9.03
CA TYR A 745 4.10 -0.59 7.82
C TYR A 745 3.76 -1.44 6.60
N GLY A 746 3.46 -0.79 5.48
CA GLY A 746 3.59 -1.37 4.15
C GLY A 746 5.01 -1.14 3.65
N ILE A 747 5.76 -2.21 3.35
CA ILE A 747 7.12 -2.14 2.81
C ILE A 747 7.21 -2.93 1.51
N ALA A 748 7.06 -2.20 0.41
CA ALA A 748 7.30 -2.71 -0.93
C ALA A 748 8.79 -2.63 -1.26
N TYR A 749 9.40 -3.68 -1.85
CA TYR A 749 10.82 -3.66 -2.19
C TYR A 749 11.23 -4.26 -3.54
N MET A 750 12.11 -3.56 -4.25
CA MET A 750 12.72 -4.04 -5.49
C MET A 750 14.18 -4.41 -5.27
N ILE A 751 14.59 -5.50 -5.91
CA ILE A 751 15.93 -6.06 -5.88
C ILE A 751 16.48 -6.08 -7.31
N ASN A 752 17.00 -4.92 -7.72
CA ASN A 752 17.63 -4.75 -9.03
C ASN A 752 19.10 -5.15 -8.99
N GLU A 753 19.77 -5.15 -10.14
CA GLU A 753 21.15 -5.64 -10.27
C GLU A 753 22.11 -4.96 -9.30
N ASN A 754 22.05 -3.62 -9.23
CA ASN A 754 22.98 -2.79 -8.46
C ASN A 754 22.31 -1.89 -7.43
N THR A 755 20.98 -2.00 -7.25
CA THR A 755 20.22 -1.15 -6.33
C THR A 755 19.17 -1.96 -5.60
N LEU A 756 18.87 -1.56 -4.37
CA LEU A 756 17.65 -1.94 -3.67
C LEU A 756 16.72 -0.73 -3.65
N GLN A 757 15.42 -0.97 -3.68
CA GLN A 757 14.45 0.10 -3.49
C GLN A 757 13.41 -0.32 -2.46
N PHE A 758 13.02 0.59 -1.58
CA PHE A 758 11.94 0.40 -0.62
C PHE A 758 10.94 1.54 -0.72
N ASN A 759 9.65 1.23 -0.70
CA ASN A 759 8.59 2.19 -0.43
C ASN A 759 7.98 1.84 0.93
N VAL A 760 8.02 2.80 1.85
CA VAL A 760 7.63 2.63 3.25
C VAL A 760 6.43 3.52 3.52
N VAL A 761 5.30 2.90 3.85
CA VAL A 761 4.04 3.58 4.17
C VAL A 761 3.56 3.18 5.55
N SER A 762 3.05 4.12 6.33
CA SER A 762 2.43 3.88 7.63
C SER A 762 1.40 4.94 7.98
N LYS A 763 0.56 4.69 9.00
CA LYS A 763 -0.26 5.71 9.66
C LYS A 763 0.52 6.35 10.81
N LYS A 764 1.38 7.31 10.47
CA LYS A 764 2.20 8.10 11.41
C LYS A 764 3.07 7.27 12.36
N GLN A 765 3.70 6.21 11.85
CA GLN A 765 4.61 5.37 12.66
C GLN A 765 6.09 5.80 12.57
N GLY A 766 6.43 6.74 11.67
CA GLY A 766 7.80 7.22 11.46
C GLY A 766 8.48 6.58 10.26
N CYS A 767 7.92 6.77 9.05
CA CYS A 767 8.49 6.23 7.81
C CYS A 767 9.92 6.71 7.51
N ASP A 768 10.28 7.92 7.95
CA ASP A 768 11.63 8.50 7.84
C ASP A 768 12.66 7.73 8.69
N ARG A 769 12.30 7.41 9.94
CA ARG A 769 13.12 6.59 10.83
C ARG A 769 13.25 5.17 10.31
N MET A 770 12.17 4.58 9.82
CA MET A 770 12.22 3.25 9.20
C MET A 770 13.13 3.24 7.96
N GLN A 771 13.04 4.25 7.09
CA GLN A 771 13.94 4.41 5.94
C GLN A 771 15.42 4.52 6.38
N PHE A 772 15.70 5.27 7.45
CA PHE A 772 17.04 5.36 8.01
C PHE A 772 17.55 3.97 8.44
N TYR A 773 16.77 3.24 9.25
CA TYR A 773 17.18 1.92 9.72
C TYR A 773 17.28 0.87 8.61
N LEU A 774 16.50 0.98 7.53
CA LEU A 774 16.67 0.13 6.34
C LEU A 774 18.02 0.37 5.65
N THR A 775 18.44 1.64 5.54
CA THR A 775 19.74 2.00 4.97
C THR A 775 20.87 1.49 5.85
N ASP A 776 20.75 1.69 7.15
CA ASP A 776 21.73 1.30 8.15
C ASP A 776 21.91 -0.22 8.22
N ALA A 777 20.79 -0.96 8.29
CA ALA A 777 20.79 -2.42 8.24
C ALA A 777 21.40 -2.95 6.94
N ALA A 778 21.08 -2.36 5.78
CA ALA A 778 21.69 -2.77 4.51
C ALA A 778 23.23 -2.57 4.52
N ASN A 779 23.72 -1.45 5.07
CA ASN A 779 25.14 -1.18 5.16
C ASN A 779 25.86 -2.17 6.10
N GLU A 780 25.33 -2.43 7.29
CA GLU A 780 25.94 -3.34 8.26
C GLU A 780 25.98 -4.79 7.76
N ILE A 781 24.89 -5.27 7.15
CA ILE A 781 24.87 -6.63 6.58
C ILE A 781 25.85 -6.71 5.42
N ARG A 782 25.97 -5.66 4.60
CA ARG A 782 26.99 -5.63 3.55
C ARG A 782 28.39 -5.72 4.15
N GLU A 783 28.73 -4.90 5.14
CA GLU A 783 30.04 -4.89 5.78
C GLU A 783 30.38 -6.26 6.38
N LEU A 784 29.43 -6.86 7.12
CA LEU A 784 29.56 -8.19 7.68
C LEU A 784 29.89 -9.23 6.59
N MET A 785 29.13 -9.21 5.48
CA MET A 785 29.24 -10.23 4.43
C MET A 785 30.40 -10.00 3.45
N GLU A 786 30.88 -8.76 3.29
CA GLU A 786 32.09 -8.46 2.51
C GLU A 786 33.35 -9.06 3.15
N SER A 787 33.35 -9.29 4.46
CA SER A 787 34.44 -9.99 5.15
C SER A 787 34.63 -11.46 4.69
N GLU A 788 33.61 -12.08 4.08
CA GLU A 788 33.69 -13.42 3.50
C GLU A 788 34.19 -13.44 2.04
N LEU A 789 34.25 -12.29 1.38
CA LEU A 789 34.78 -12.23 0.02
C LEU A 789 36.31 -12.29 0.08
N GLU A 790 36.92 -13.17 -0.71
CA GLU A 790 38.37 -13.26 -0.82
C GLU A 790 38.95 -11.87 -1.12
N THR A 791 39.78 -11.37 -0.21
CA THR A 791 40.63 -10.21 -0.48
C THR A 791 41.60 -10.67 -1.56
N LYS A 792 41.31 -10.35 -2.83
CA LYS A 792 42.34 -10.45 -3.87
C LYS A 792 43.49 -9.57 -3.39
N ALA A 793 44.58 -10.19 -2.95
CA ALA A 793 45.82 -9.51 -2.67
C ALA A 793 46.11 -8.61 -3.88
N LYS A 794 46.17 -7.29 -3.63
CA LYS A 794 46.63 -6.35 -4.65
C LYS A 794 48.10 -6.69 -4.91
N LEU A 795 48.34 -7.47 -5.94
CA LEU A 795 49.66 -7.68 -6.54
C LEU A 795 50.04 -6.48 -7.38
#